data_AF-A0A7K4STJ7-F1
#
_entry.id   AF-A0A7K4STJ7-F1
#
_cell.length_a   1.000
_cell.length_b   1.000
_cell.length_c   1.000
_cell.angle_alpha   90.00
_cell.angle_beta   90.00
_cell.angle_gamma   90.00
#
_symmetry.space_group_name_H-M   'P 1'
#
loop_
_entity.id
_entity.type
_entity.pdbx_description
1 polymer ?
#
loop_
_entity_poly.entity_id
_entity_poly.type
_entity_poly.pdbx_seq_one_letter_code
_entity_poly.pdbx_strand_id
1 'polypeptide(L)'
;QKDDSQRLLESFNSDEKEHTFMKSKAEPYTSKEEMVLEESESPLNSNVTAFALKAKVIYPINQKFRPLADGSSNPSLHENPKQAVLPNQVMETSTSGSLGSLSQADKEDCSSSTTIHSTTSDDRFQARAFLKVTSFPEVLTCESFDVKLCLCSLILKDLMLLDTELRKEKHVMFIQVLKIYLTDFHRKKKITDDLFKKILLIQQNDFEELQKQLDSRLQNTEMSGAHNSEYQTLEDLERKEREYSEHIIDNMEAFWKQTDKAQQAFLDQSKCSSAKATKITMDLTEKMIAVESLLSESQDLQAMHIQERLFNWELMVKIINSLKSYIPEECKCRLNIVSNILDHLTVKNNLSVRQKEELLTDLHKAFWEQLAHFSNECIQQSKDLILKRLECRAKKRQVFKHRQKAEQGSLLSKTFPNEDVNDFLKAYHELLEKHRQAQWELEEEDDCESTEAVADLYKELYSKASHALVELVTELFLQTLPVVTGLSVRECELLKEEWQENLIPQLEKWETHRQRRWKLLQEQLLEEKKLWIKEHALSAVMQKHLSEKQEKIIQGVVSRLGCLSDESVNFILQKHRLLLCSVLRRLTLRRVGMAVLACMRMSRKKSLLQELRVQHTLQKGSSPCHDEDQWQLQKAVESHIVEEEEKLEEETQQTLLEFHQQLVTEIQEALQFLQQHMEHVIGRTLLHHARQEAGKKTSDDEEDFKERLVEAAVESVYGTSNNINRLVQSYYQQLGKITEGYEGKKLQQLKSLQAERGERKRLKKKQENELTLKEKQTKGLLNVSSAVHQRMVLHQKKVLAQFELQQQIRLESLKQKLLGLHHLETELENQLQEAEQDFVSELAVLARVPLTVKKKPSKRSKAAGEKPNSKRKSFQSPESADKDDSHENIQEPPGMTSGLCRDRLQSPYEGETEPRKNSKMLKKRGNR
;
A
#
# COMPACT_ATOMS: atom_id res chain seq x y z
N GLN A 1 1.31 -26.82 15.02
CA GLN A 1 2.07 -26.94 13.74
C GLN A 1 3.08 -25.79 13.64
N LYS A 2 4.17 -25.95 12.87
CA LYS A 2 5.17 -24.89 12.62
C LYS A 2 5.06 -24.37 11.19
N ASP A 3 4.78 -23.08 11.07
CA ASP A 3 5.41 -22.12 10.15
C ASP A 3 5.64 -22.54 8.68
N ASP A 4 4.62 -22.36 7.84
CA ASP A 4 4.76 -22.28 6.36
C ASP A 4 4.77 -20.81 5.86
N SER A 5 4.79 -19.82 6.76
CA SER A 5 4.66 -18.39 6.43
C SER A 5 5.93 -17.76 5.85
N GLN A 6 7.05 -18.48 5.77
CA GLN A 6 8.32 -17.94 5.27
C GLN A 6 8.46 -17.93 3.74
N ARG A 7 7.64 -18.68 2.97
CA ARG A 7 7.85 -18.84 1.52
C ARG A 7 7.53 -17.60 0.67
N LEU A 8 6.87 -16.59 1.23
CA LEU A 8 6.60 -15.31 0.54
C LEU A 8 7.68 -14.24 0.73
N LEU A 9 8.74 -14.52 1.49
CA LEU A 9 9.84 -13.58 1.76
C LEU A 9 11.09 -13.80 0.89
N GLU A 10 11.20 -14.91 0.15
CA GLU A 10 12.45 -15.29 -0.54
C GLU A 10 12.74 -14.51 -1.84
N SER A 11 11.83 -13.64 -2.32
CA SER A 11 12.08 -12.81 -3.51
C SER A 11 13.07 -11.67 -3.26
N PHE A 12 13.37 -11.34 -2.00
CA PHE A 12 14.34 -10.32 -1.65
C PHE A 12 15.29 -10.75 -0.52
N ASN A 13 16.59 -10.77 -0.89
CA ASN A 13 17.80 -10.90 -0.07
C ASN A 13 18.31 -12.33 0.21
N SER A 14 19.62 -12.47 0.10
CA SER A 14 20.42 -13.30 0.99
C SER A 14 21.84 -12.75 1.03
N ASP A 15 22.27 -12.35 2.21
CA ASP A 15 23.68 -12.31 2.60
C ASP A 15 23.79 -12.88 4.03
N GLU A 16 24.95 -13.42 4.33
CA GLU A 16 25.14 -14.52 5.29
C GLU A 16 25.22 -14.09 6.75
N LYS A 17 24.77 -14.97 7.67
CA LYS A 17 25.55 -15.35 8.87
C LYS A 17 25.34 -16.82 9.21
N GLU A 18 26.45 -17.53 9.39
CA GLU A 18 26.50 -18.93 9.79
C GLU A 18 26.02 -19.12 11.24
N HIS A 19 25.30 -20.21 11.52
CA HIS A 19 25.45 -20.91 12.80
C HIS A 19 25.23 -22.42 12.66
N THR A 20 26.07 -23.17 13.37
CA THR A 20 26.28 -24.61 13.24
C THR A 20 25.23 -25.41 14.01
N PHE A 21 24.61 -26.43 13.40
CA PHE A 21 23.82 -27.43 14.11
C PHE A 21 24.53 -28.80 14.14
N MET A 22 24.59 -29.42 15.32
CA MET A 22 25.20 -30.73 15.51
C MET A 22 24.27 -31.90 15.10
N LYS A 23 24.89 -32.99 14.65
CA LYS A 23 24.24 -34.24 14.22
C LYS A 23 23.66 -35.05 15.39
N SER A 24 22.55 -35.75 15.12
CA SER A 24 22.39 -37.15 15.55
C SER A 24 21.34 -37.92 14.72
N LYS A 25 21.81 -38.98 14.02
CA LYS A 25 21.25 -40.35 13.87
C LYS A 25 19.72 -40.57 13.72
N ALA A 26 19.22 -41.53 12.92
CA ALA A 26 19.79 -42.42 11.89
C ALA A 26 18.64 -43.08 11.07
N GLU A 27 18.92 -43.42 9.80
CA GLU A 27 18.64 -44.67 9.04
C GLU A 27 17.33 -45.51 9.20
N PRO A 28 16.97 -46.40 8.23
CA PRO A 28 17.36 -46.50 6.80
C PRO A 28 16.21 -46.86 5.80
N TYR A 29 16.54 -46.85 4.49
CA TYR A 29 16.14 -47.70 3.32
C TYR A 29 14.92 -48.68 3.42
N THR A 30 14.20 -49.07 2.35
CA THR A 30 14.53 -49.42 0.93
C THR A 30 13.36 -49.02 -0.03
N SER A 31 13.33 -49.21 -1.37
CA SER A 31 14.07 -50.02 -2.36
C SER A 31 13.85 -49.51 -3.81
N LYS A 32 14.78 -49.85 -4.74
CA LYS A 32 14.65 -50.40 -6.13
C LYS A 32 13.34 -50.18 -6.93
N GLU A 33 13.30 -50.13 -8.26
CA GLU A 33 14.17 -50.50 -9.41
C GLU A 33 13.67 -49.60 -10.60
N GLU A 34 14.24 -49.46 -11.80
CA GLU A 34 15.17 -50.24 -12.63
C GLU A 34 15.84 -49.29 -13.67
N MET A 35 16.97 -49.69 -14.26
CA MET A 35 17.67 -48.93 -15.32
C MET A 35 17.28 -49.43 -16.72
N VAL A 36 17.14 -48.52 -17.68
CA VAL A 36 17.62 -48.76 -19.06
C VAL A 36 18.36 -47.52 -19.55
N LEU A 37 19.63 -47.71 -19.90
CA LEU A 37 20.45 -46.78 -20.68
C LEU A 37 20.58 -47.37 -22.08
N GLU A 38 20.35 -46.56 -23.11
CA GLU A 38 21.02 -46.77 -24.41
C GLU A 38 21.87 -45.55 -24.73
N GLU A 39 23.14 -45.84 -25.04
CA GLU A 39 24.10 -44.92 -25.65
C GLU A 39 23.68 -44.75 -27.15
N SER A 40 24.10 -43.76 -27.94
CA SER A 40 25.34 -42.96 -27.93
C SER A 40 25.19 -41.75 -28.90
N GLU A 41 26.32 -41.07 -29.14
CA GLU A 41 26.57 -40.09 -30.23
C GLU A 41 26.12 -38.63 -30.04
N SER A 42 27.06 -37.83 -29.55
CA SER A 42 27.16 -36.41 -29.91
C SER A 42 27.94 -36.25 -31.22
N PRO A 43 27.50 -35.36 -32.12
CA PRO A 43 28.44 -34.51 -32.83
C PRO A 43 28.14 -33.00 -32.71
N LEU A 44 29.19 -32.22 -32.94
CA LEU A 44 29.24 -30.77 -32.72
C LEU A 44 28.53 -29.95 -33.81
N ASN A 45 28.15 -28.72 -33.43
CA ASN A 45 27.98 -27.54 -34.29
C ASN A 45 26.88 -27.58 -35.38
N SER A 46 25.76 -26.91 -35.09
CA SER A 46 24.94 -26.24 -36.11
C SER A 46 24.63 -24.81 -35.66
N ASN A 47 25.20 -23.82 -36.35
CA ASN A 47 25.08 -22.39 -36.02
C ASN A 47 23.70 -21.78 -36.34
N VAL A 48 22.71 -22.58 -36.69
CA VAL A 48 21.39 -22.13 -37.19
C VAL A 48 20.51 -21.58 -36.06
N THR A 49 20.46 -22.24 -34.90
CA THR A 49 19.69 -21.77 -33.72
C THR A 49 20.26 -20.50 -33.11
N ALA A 50 21.58 -20.29 -33.20
CA ALA A 50 22.23 -19.05 -32.74
C ALA A 50 21.94 -17.83 -33.65
N PHE A 51 21.60 -18.06 -34.92
CA PHE A 51 21.19 -17.00 -35.85
C PHE A 51 19.72 -16.60 -35.61
N ALA A 52 18.82 -17.58 -35.42
CA ALA A 52 17.40 -17.35 -35.15
C ALA A 52 17.16 -16.48 -33.90
N LEU A 53 17.94 -16.68 -32.83
CA LEU A 53 17.84 -15.90 -31.59
C LEU A 53 18.37 -14.44 -31.68
N LYS A 54 18.92 -14.02 -32.83
CA LYS A 54 19.45 -12.65 -33.04
C LYS A 54 18.70 -11.83 -34.09
N ALA A 55 17.78 -12.42 -34.84
CA ALA A 55 17.01 -11.73 -35.87
C ALA A 55 15.81 -10.98 -35.27
N LYS A 56 16.03 -9.73 -34.84
CA LYS A 56 14.95 -8.84 -34.36
C LYS A 56 14.17 -8.26 -35.55
N VAL A 57 13.28 -9.05 -36.15
CA VAL A 57 12.42 -8.61 -37.26
C VAL A 57 11.30 -7.71 -36.70
N ILE A 58 11.38 -6.41 -37.01
CA ILE A 58 10.34 -5.43 -36.70
C ILE A 58 9.40 -5.35 -37.91
N TYR A 59 8.14 -5.77 -37.74
CA TYR A 59 7.09 -5.48 -38.71
C TYR A 59 6.44 -4.13 -38.40
N PRO A 60 6.49 -3.13 -39.32
CA PRO A 60 5.75 -1.89 -39.15
C PRO A 60 4.27 -2.12 -39.48
N ILE A 61 3.41 -2.14 -38.47
CA ILE A 61 1.96 -2.14 -38.69
C ILE A 61 1.53 -0.73 -39.09
N ASN A 62 1.43 -0.47 -40.40
CA ASN A 62 0.52 0.55 -40.89
C ASN A 62 0.07 0.33 -42.35
N GLN A 63 -1.25 0.39 -42.52
CA GLN A 63 -2.02 0.52 -43.77
C GLN A 63 -2.13 -0.66 -44.76
N LYS A 64 -3.41 -1.08 -44.91
CA LYS A 64 -4.10 -1.51 -46.14
C LYS A 64 -3.55 -2.76 -46.86
N PHE A 65 -4.28 -3.87 -46.74
CA PHE A 65 -4.97 -4.57 -47.84
C PHE A 65 -5.59 -5.88 -47.29
N ARG A 66 -6.91 -6.07 -47.43
CA ARG A 66 -7.55 -7.41 -47.39
C ARG A 66 -7.54 -7.99 -48.80
N PRO A 67 -7.48 -9.33 -48.92
CA PRO A 67 -8.30 -10.05 -49.89
C PRO A 67 -9.42 -10.83 -49.19
N LEU A 68 -10.51 -11.01 -49.90
CA LEU A 68 -11.69 -11.77 -49.49
C LEU A 68 -11.52 -13.27 -49.80
N ALA A 69 -12.16 -14.12 -49.01
CA ALA A 69 -12.66 -15.42 -49.47
C ALA A 69 -13.94 -15.75 -48.68
N ASP A 70 -15.02 -16.06 -49.40
CA ASP A 70 -16.30 -16.54 -48.87
C ASP A 70 -16.15 -17.91 -48.16
N GLY A 71 -17.05 -18.36 -47.30
CA GLY A 71 -18.30 -17.74 -46.82
C GLY A 71 -19.30 -18.83 -46.39
N SER A 72 -20.33 -18.46 -45.65
CA SER A 72 -21.62 -19.17 -45.64
C SER A 72 -22.68 -18.36 -44.90
N SER A 73 -23.83 -18.20 -45.54
CA SER A 73 -24.91 -17.34 -45.09
C SER A 73 -25.86 -18.08 -44.14
N ASN A 74 -26.33 -17.41 -43.10
CA ASN A 74 -27.76 -17.13 -43.03
C ASN A 74 -28.09 -15.98 -42.07
N PRO A 75 -28.87 -14.97 -42.50
CA PRO A 75 -29.39 -13.92 -41.62
C PRO A 75 -30.72 -14.37 -41.01
N SER A 76 -30.90 -14.13 -39.71
CA SER A 76 -32.24 -14.04 -39.12
C SER A 76 -32.43 -12.65 -38.51
N LEU A 77 -33.13 -11.81 -39.26
CA LEU A 77 -33.66 -10.55 -38.76
C LEU A 77 -34.76 -10.87 -37.74
N HIS A 78 -34.48 -10.61 -36.46
CA HIS A 78 -35.49 -10.09 -35.55
C HIS A 78 -34.79 -9.17 -34.54
N GLU A 79 -34.81 -7.87 -34.85
CA GLU A 79 -34.61 -6.86 -33.84
C GLU A 79 -35.76 -6.94 -32.83
N ASN A 80 -35.45 -7.47 -31.65
CA ASN A 80 -36.13 -7.08 -30.42
C ASN A 80 -35.02 -6.62 -29.48
N PRO A 81 -35.06 -5.36 -28.98
CA PRO A 81 -34.05 -4.92 -28.02
C PRO A 81 -34.22 -5.77 -26.76
N LYS A 82 -33.23 -6.63 -26.47
CA LYS A 82 -33.17 -7.34 -25.19
C LYS A 82 -33.04 -6.29 -24.10
N GLN A 83 -34.15 -6.02 -23.41
CA GLN A 83 -34.15 -5.25 -22.17
C GLN A 83 -33.08 -5.83 -21.24
N ALA A 84 -32.29 -4.95 -20.63
CA ALA A 84 -31.42 -5.35 -19.53
C ALA A 84 -32.30 -5.97 -18.44
N VAL A 85 -31.99 -7.20 -18.03
CA VAL A 85 -32.72 -7.89 -16.97
C VAL A 85 -32.47 -7.12 -15.67
N LEU A 86 -33.52 -6.46 -15.17
CA LEU A 86 -33.48 -5.73 -13.90
C LEU A 86 -33.33 -6.72 -12.72
N PRO A 87 -32.65 -6.35 -11.62
CA PRO A 87 -32.35 -7.29 -10.53
C PRO A 87 -33.56 -7.87 -9.79
N ASN A 88 -34.75 -7.30 -9.99
CA ASN A 88 -35.99 -7.65 -9.27
C ASN A 88 -36.98 -8.48 -10.12
N GLN A 89 -36.56 -9.06 -11.25
CA GLN A 89 -37.38 -10.10 -11.89
C GLN A 89 -37.26 -11.41 -11.10
N VAL A 90 -38.36 -11.76 -10.43
CA VAL A 90 -38.55 -13.06 -9.77
C VAL A 90 -38.49 -14.15 -10.84
N MET A 91 -37.36 -14.85 -10.91
CA MET A 91 -37.29 -16.13 -11.60
C MET A 91 -38.10 -17.12 -10.76
N GLU A 92 -39.24 -17.59 -11.28
CA GLU A 92 -40.08 -18.58 -10.61
C GLU A 92 -39.30 -19.88 -10.39
N THR A 93 -38.72 -20.03 -9.21
CA THR A 93 -38.15 -21.27 -8.72
C THR A 93 -39.23 -21.97 -7.91
N SER A 94 -39.95 -22.89 -8.56
CA SER A 94 -41.05 -23.65 -7.98
C SER A 94 -40.65 -24.28 -6.63
N THR A 95 -41.28 -23.84 -5.55
CA THR A 95 -40.99 -24.32 -4.19
C THR A 95 -41.80 -25.58 -3.87
N SER A 96 -41.31 -26.73 -4.35
CA SER A 96 -41.72 -28.08 -3.95
C SER A 96 -40.57 -29.02 -4.27
N GLY A 97 -40.10 -29.93 -3.43
CA GLY A 97 -40.63 -30.46 -2.19
C GLY A 97 -40.24 -31.94 -2.11
N SER A 98 -39.98 -32.45 -0.90
CA SER A 98 -39.62 -33.85 -0.60
C SER A 98 -38.25 -34.38 -1.07
N LEU A 99 -37.55 -35.00 -0.13
CA LEU A 99 -36.59 -36.06 -0.40
C LEU A 99 -37.34 -37.33 -0.87
N GLY A 100 -36.66 -38.20 -1.62
CA GLY A 100 -37.04 -39.60 -1.78
C GLY A 100 -37.58 -39.99 -3.16
N SER A 101 -36.73 -40.58 -4.01
CA SER A 101 -36.99 -41.82 -4.77
C SER A 101 -35.77 -42.26 -5.58
N LEU A 102 -35.12 -43.32 -5.12
CA LEU A 102 -34.23 -44.17 -5.92
C LEU A 102 -35.04 -45.36 -6.44
N SER A 103 -35.22 -45.48 -7.76
CA SER A 103 -35.38 -46.80 -8.40
C SER A 103 -35.27 -46.71 -9.92
N GLN A 104 -34.33 -47.51 -10.46
CA GLN A 104 -34.38 -48.31 -11.71
C GLN A 104 -34.91 -47.64 -13.01
N ALA A 105 -34.33 -47.76 -14.20
CA ALA A 105 -33.18 -48.45 -14.81
C ALA A 105 -33.66 -49.01 -16.16
N ASP A 106 -33.10 -48.51 -17.26
CA ASP A 106 -32.95 -49.13 -18.59
C ASP A 106 -31.88 -48.25 -19.29
N LYS A 107 -30.61 -48.64 -19.43
CA LYS A 107 -30.05 -49.51 -20.50
C LYS A 107 -30.61 -49.12 -21.88
N GLU A 108 -29.84 -48.54 -22.81
CA GLU A 108 -28.62 -49.10 -23.41
C GLU A 108 -27.61 -48.04 -23.93
N ASP A 109 -26.34 -48.32 -23.62
CA ASP A 109 -25.10 -48.16 -24.41
C ASP A 109 -24.67 -46.84 -25.12
N CYS A 110 -23.67 -46.23 -24.47
CA CYS A 110 -22.32 -45.97 -25.02
C CYS A 110 -22.11 -45.00 -26.20
N SER A 111 -21.79 -43.74 -25.86
CA SER A 111 -20.47 -43.15 -26.18
C SER A 111 -20.18 -41.89 -25.35
N SER A 112 -19.14 -41.96 -24.52
CA SER A 112 -18.76 -40.90 -23.58
C SER A 112 -18.10 -39.70 -24.27
N SER A 113 -18.74 -38.53 -24.26
CA SER A 113 -18.10 -37.20 -24.43
C SER A 113 -19.07 -36.05 -24.15
N THR A 114 -19.51 -35.92 -22.89
CA THR A 114 -20.12 -34.67 -22.41
C THR A 114 -19.48 -34.26 -21.09
N THR A 115 -18.40 -33.47 -21.21
CA THR A 115 -17.95 -32.61 -20.13
C THR A 115 -19.11 -31.70 -19.76
N ILE A 116 -19.78 -31.98 -18.65
CA ILE A 116 -20.75 -31.05 -18.06
C ILE A 116 -19.92 -29.88 -17.53
N HIS A 117 -19.68 -28.89 -18.38
CA HIS A 117 -19.16 -27.62 -17.94
C HIS A 117 -20.17 -27.01 -16.97
N SER A 118 -19.79 -26.97 -15.69
CA SER A 118 -20.59 -26.39 -14.62
C SER A 118 -21.12 -25.02 -15.05
N THR A 119 -22.43 -24.82 -14.92
CA THR A 119 -23.14 -23.61 -15.39
C THR A 119 -22.89 -22.37 -14.50
N THR A 120 -21.73 -22.32 -13.84
CA THR A 120 -21.22 -21.27 -12.96
C THR A 120 -19.93 -20.68 -13.57
N SER A 121 -20.06 -19.93 -14.65
CA SER A 121 -18.93 -19.18 -15.22
C SER A 121 -18.62 -17.95 -14.35
N ASP A 122 -17.38 -17.83 -13.89
CA ASP A 122 -16.95 -16.75 -12.98
C ASP A 122 -17.14 -15.35 -13.57
N ASP A 123 -17.02 -15.20 -14.89
CA ASP A 123 -17.32 -13.96 -15.63
C ASP A 123 -18.70 -13.37 -15.31
N ARG A 124 -19.70 -14.21 -14.98
CA ARG A 124 -21.05 -13.73 -14.62
C ARG A 124 -21.15 -13.16 -13.21
N PHE A 125 -20.18 -13.39 -12.33
CA PHE A 125 -20.16 -12.78 -11.00
C PHE A 125 -19.55 -11.38 -11.03
N GLN A 126 -18.47 -11.17 -11.78
CA GLN A 126 -17.81 -9.85 -11.88
C GLN A 126 -18.71 -8.82 -12.60
N ALA A 127 -19.39 -9.25 -13.67
CA ALA A 127 -20.33 -8.44 -14.44
C ALA A 127 -21.69 -8.17 -13.75
N ARG A 128 -21.99 -8.80 -12.60
CA ARG A 128 -23.29 -8.67 -11.93
C ARG A 128 -23.35 -7.44 -11.04
N ALA A 129 -24.08 -6.42 -11.50
CA ALA A 129 -24.28 -5.16 -10.81
C ALA A 129 -25.03 -5.30 -9.45
N PHE A 130 -24.68 -4.42 -8.51
CA PHE A 130 -25.26 -4.32 -7.16
C PHE A 130 -25.62 -2.86 -6.83
N LEU A 131 -26.41 -2.63 -5.78
CA LEU A 131 -26.93 -1.29 -5.46
C LEU A 131 -25.81 -0.29 -5.13
N LYS A 132 -25.86 0.89 -5.74
CA LYS A 132 -24.95 2.01 -5.46
C LYS A 132 -25.49 2.84 -4.30
N VAL A 133 -24.95 2.62 -3.11
CA VAL A 133 -25.26 3.39 -1.89
C VAL A 133 -24.32 4.59 -1.71
N THR A 134 -24.83 5.66 -1.11
CA THR A 134 -24.06 6.87 -0.79
C THR A 134 -23.66 6.98 0.67
N SER A 135 -24.37 6.27 1.55
CA SER A 135 -24.18 6.25 3.00
C SER A 135 -24.66 4.93 3.62
N PHE A 136 -24.22 4.62 4.85
CA PHE A 136 -24.57 3.38 5.54
C PHE A 136 -26.07 3.18 5.82
N PRO A 137 -26.87 4.19 6.25
CA PRO A 137 -28.30 3.99 6.53
C PRO A 137 -29.10 3.42 5.35
N GLU A 138 -28.74 3.77 4.11
CA GLU A 138 -29.36 3.22 2.88
C GLU A 138 -29.20 1.69 2.78
N VAL A 139 -28.10 1.15 3.31
CA VAL A 139 -27.78 -0.29 3.29
C VAL A 139 -28.77 -1.09 4.15
N LEU A 140 -29.36 -0.48 5.18
CA LEU A 140 -30.34 -1.14 6.06
C LEU A 140 -31.63 -1.53 5.30
N THR A 141 -32.02 -0.73 4.29
CA THR A 141 -33.15 -1.00 3.39
C THR A 141 -32.86 -2.01 2.27
N CYS A 142 -31.62 -2.47 2.11
CA CYS A 142 -31.31 -3.47 1.09
C CYS A 142 -31.95 -4.83 1.43
N GLU A 143 -32.49 -5.47 0.39
CA GLU A 143 -33.00 -6.85 0.42
C GLU A 143 -32.00 -7.85 -0.20
N SER A 144 -30.90 -7.34 -0.76
CA SER A 144 -30.02 -8.12 -1.63
C SER A 144 -29.00 -8.98 -0.89
N PHE A 145 -28.55 -10.03 -1.57
CA PHE A 145 -27.38 -10.83 -1.20
C PHE A 145 -26.06 -10.02 -1.21
N ASP A 146 -26.06 -8.86 -1.85
CA ASP A 146 -24.87 -8.06 -2.15
C ASP A 146 -24.57 -6.95 -1.12
N VAL A 147 -25.15 -7.02 0.08
CA VAL A 147 -24.92 -6.00 1.13
C VAL A 147 -23.43 -5.86 1.48
N LYS A 148 -22.64 -6.94 1.49
CA LYS A 148 -21.19 -6.85 1.73
C LYS A 148 -20.47 -6.04 0.64
N LEU A 149 -20.93 -6.11 -0.63
CA LEU A 149 -20.42 -5.26 -1.71
C LEU A 149 -20.78 -3.79 -1.50
N CYS A 150 -22.01 -3.51 -1.06
CA CYS A 150 -22.46 -2.17 -0.71
C CYS A 150 -21.57 -1.56 0.40
N LEU A 151 -21.35 -2.30 1.50
CA LEU A 151 -20.50 -1.87 2.61
C LEU A 151 -19.04 -1.63 2.16
N CYS A 152 -18.43 -2.56 1.43
CA CYS A 152 -17.08 -2.37 0.91
C CYS A 152 -16.97 -1.17 -0.05
N SER A 153 -18.01 -0.86 -0.84
CA SER A 153 -18.01 0.31 -1.72
C SER A 153 -18.04 1.64 -0.95
N LEU A 154 -18.70 1.69 0.21
CA LEU A 154 -18.63 2.83 1.12
C LEU A 154 -17.23 2.99 1.72
N ILE A 155 -16.59 1.89 2.13
CA ILE A 155 -15.22 1.90 2.66
C ILE A 155 -14.21 2.41 1.63
N LEU A 156 -14.31 1.99 0.36
CA LEU A 156 -13.45 2.51 -0.71
C LEU A 156 -13.61 4.04 -0.87
N LYS A 157 -14.85 4.53 -0.82
CA LYS A 157 -15.15 5.97 -0.86
C LYS A 157 -14.58 6.71 0.36
N ASP A 158 -14.65 6.13 1.56
CA ASP A 158 -14.08 6.71 2.78
C ASP A 158 -12.54 6.82 2.69
N LEU A 159 -11.86 5.81 2.14
CA LEU A 159 -10.42 5.83 1.89
C LEU A 159 -10.03 6.92 0.86
N MET A 160 -10.82 7.11 -0.21
CA MET A 160 -10.62 8.19 -1.18
C MET A 160 -10.82 9.58 -0.58
N LEU A 161 -11.78 9.72 0.35
CA LEU A 161 -12.01 10.96 1.09
C LEU A 161 -10.82 11.27 2.02
N LEU A 162 -10.36 10.29 2.79
CA LEU A 162 -9.18 10.41 3.67
C LEU A 162 -7.94 10.87 2.91
N ASP A 163 -7.62 10.25 1.76
CA ASP A 163 -6.49 10.65 0.90
C ASP A 163 -6.63 12.11 0.43
N THR A 164 -7.85 12.50 0.07
CA THR A 164 -8.17 13.86 -0.40
C THR A 164 -8.02 14.90 0.70
N GLU A 165 -8.38 14.56 1.94
CA GLU A 165 -8.20 15.42 3.12
C GLU A 165 -6.71 15.55 3.48
N LEU A 166 -5.98 14.44 3.57
CA LEU A 166 -4.53 14.43 3.85
C LEU A 166 -3.71 15.19 2.80
N ARG A 167 -4.09 15.13 1.51
CA ARG A 167 -3.46 15.97 0.46
C ARG A 167 -3.73 17.46 0.68
N LYS A 168 -4.96 17.85 1.00
CA LYS A 168 -5.32 19.26 1.28
C LYS A 168 -4.59 19.79 2.52
N GLU A 169 -4.47 18.97 3.55
CA GLU A 169 -3.68 19.29 4.75
C GLU A 169 -2.19 19.46 4.44
N LYS A 170 -1.60 18.55 3.65
CA LYS A 170 -0.22 18.69 3.16
C LYS A 170 0.00 20.03 2.46
N HIS A 171 -0.94 20.47 1.61
CA HIS A 171 -0.85 21.77 0.93
C HIS A 171 -0.91 22.93 1.93
N VAL A 172 -1.83 22.92 2.89
CA VAL A 172 -1.96 23.97 3.92
C VAL A 172 -0.72 24.01 4.82
N MET A 173 -0.22 22.86 5.26
CA MET A 173 0.97 22.73 6.09
C MET A 173 2.20 23.24 5.34
N PHE A 174 2.40 22.87 4.07
CA PHE A 174 3.48 23.41 3.24
C PHE A 174 3.43 24.94 3.15
N ILE A 175 2.27 25.52 2.82
CA ILE A 175 2.10 26.98 2.70
C ILE A 175 2.39 27.69 4.03
N GLN A 176 1.95 27.15 5.17
CA GLN A 176 2.21 27.77 6.47
C GLN A 176 3.66 27.61 6.93
N VAL A 177 4.29 26.45 6.71
CA VAL A 177 5.74 26.26 6.94
C VAL A 177 6.54 27.27 6.11
N LEU A 178 6.22 27.41 4.82
CA LEU A 178 6.84 28.39 3.94
C LEU A 178 6.59 29.83 4.43
N LYS A 179 5.36 30.18 4.82
CA LYS A 179 5.01 31.51 5.38
C LYS A 179 5.80 31.83 6.64
N ILE A 180 5.98 30.86 7.55
CA ILE A 180 6.77 31.05 8.77
C ILE A 180 8.21 31.39 8.40
N TYR A 181 8.89 30.57 7.58
CA TYR A 181 10.25 30.86 7.12
C TYR A 181 10.34 32.23 6.42
N LEU A 182 9.42 32.53 5.49
CA LEU A 182 9.39 33.82 4.78
C LEU A 182 9.20 35.02 5.72
N THR A 183 8.39 34.87 6.79
CA THR A 183 8.15 35.93 7.78
C THR A 183 9.43 36.21 8.56
N ASP A 184 10.14 35.15 8.94
CA ASP A 184 11.44 35.23 9.62
C ASP A 184 12.53 35.90 8.73
N PHE A 185 12.46 35.74 7.40
CA PHE A 185 13.28 36.52 6.45
C PHE A 185 12.87 37.99 6.32
N HIS A 186 11.58 38.28 6.35
CA HIS A 186 11.05 39.64 6.33
C HIS A 186 11.45 40.42 7.59
N ARG A 187 11.30 39.82 8.79
CA ARG A 187 11.78 40.38 10.07
C ARG A 187 13.27 40.74 10.02
N LYS A 188 14.09 39.92 9.33
CA LYS A 188 15.53 40.12 9.13
C LYS A 188 15.87 41.12 8.00
N LYS A 189 14.88 41.86 7.48
CA LYS A 189 14.96 42.87 6.40
C LYS A 189 15.63 42.37 5.10
N LYS A 190 15.57 41.07 4.82
CA LYS A 190 16.21 40.45 3.64
C LYS A 190 15.33 40.46 2.38
N ILE A 191 14.03 40.65 2.56
CA ILE A 191 12.99 40.55 1.55
C ILE A 191 12.01 41.71 1.78
N THR A 192 11.52 42.35 0.71
CA THR A 192 10.50 43.41 0.81
C THR A 192 9.12 42.81 1.04
N ASP A 193 8.23 43.55 1.71
CA ASP A 193 6.86 43.11 1.99
C ASP A 193 6.07 42.73 0.72
N ASP A 194 6.24 43.50 -0.37
CA ASP A 194 5.68 43.16 -1.69
C ASP A 194 6.20 41.83 -2.24
N LEU A 195 7.50 41.54 -2.08
CA LEU A 195 8.09 40.28 -2.57
C LEU A 195 7.65 39.10 -1.70
N PHE A 196 7.54 39.29 -0.39
CA PHE A 196 6.97 38.32 0.55
C PHE A 196 5.53 37.95 0.18
N LYS A 197 4.67 38.96 -0.03
CA LYS A 197 3.26 38.77 -0.45
C LYS A 197 3.16 38.11 -1.82
N LYS A 198 3.98 38.54 -2.78
CA LYS A 198 4.01 37.99 -4.14
C LYS A 198 4.39 36.52 -4.17
N ILE A 199 5.43 36.10 -3.44
CA ILE A 199 5.87 34.70 -3.40
C ILE A 199 4.77 33.81 -2.81
N LEU A 200 4.16 34.22 -1.69
CA LEU A 200 3.07 33.45 -1.06
C LEU A 200 1.83 33.34 -1.97
N LEU A 201 1.43 34.44 -2.61
CA LEU A 201 0.28 34.45 -3.52
C LEU A 201 0.50 33.54 -4.74
N ILE A 202 1.70 33.58 -5.35
CA ILE A 202 2.05 32.68 -6.46
C ILE A 202 1.95 31.22 -6.01
N GLN A 203 2.54 30.86 -4.87
CA GLN A 203 2.50 29.47 -4.40
C GLN A 203 1.08 29.02 -4.07
N GLN A 204 0.28 29.85 -3.40
CA GLN A 204 -1.11 29.51 -3.10
C GLN A 204 -1.93 29.26 -4.38
N ASN A 205 -1.76 30.11 -5.40
CA ASN A 205 -2.43 29.94 -6.70
C ASN A 205 -1.96 28.67 -7.45
N ASP A 206 -0.65 28.41 -7.48
CA ASP A 206 -0.07 27.25 -8.18
C ASP A 206 -0.55 25.92 -7.57
N PHE A 207 -0.63 25.81 -6.23
CA PHE A 207 -1.17 24.60 -5.58
C PHE A 207 -2.69 24.48 -5.71
N GLU A 208 -3.44 25.59 -5.76
CA GLU A 208 -4.87 25.57 -6.06
C GLU A 208 -5.13 25.09 -7.50
N GLU A 209 -4.31 25.51 -8.46
CA GLU A 209 -4.37 25.06 -9.85
C GLU A 209 -4.01 23.57 -9.99
N LEU A 210 -2.97 23.09 -9.30
CA LEU A 210 -2.66 21.65 -9.25
C LEU A 210 -3.81 20.82 -8.66
N GLN A 211 -4.53 21.33 -7.67
CA GLN A 211 -5.71 20.67 -7.13
C GLN A 211 -6.86 20.65 -8.15
N LYS A 212 -7.13 21.76 -8.85
CA LYS A 212 -8.15 21.82 -9.92
C LYS A 212 -7.83 20.88 -11.08
N GLN A 213 -6.56 20.76 -11.47
CA GLN A 213 -6.12 19.82 -12.50
C GLN A 213 -6.30 18.36 -12.08
N LEU A 214 -6.12 18.03 -10.79
CA LEU A 214 -6.45 16.71 -10.28
C LEU A 214 -7.97 16.49 -10.23
N ASP A 215 -8.72 17.42 -9.62
CA ASP A 215 -10.17 17.29 -9.44
C ASP A 215 -10.90 17.13 -10.79
N SER A 216 -10.46 17.85 -11.83
CA SER A 216 -11.00 17.71 -13.19
C SER A 216 -10.65 16.37 -13.86
N ARG A 217 -9.44 15.81 -13.65
CA ARG A 217 -9.11 14.44 -14.11
C ARG A 217 -10.03 13.42 -13.43
N LEU A 218 -10.15 13.48 -12.11
CA LEU A 218 -11.00 12.58 -11.33
C LEU A 218 -12.48 12.66 -11.75
N GLN A 219 -12.99 13.87 -12.02
CA GLN A 219 -14.34 14.05 -12.57
C GLN A 219 -14.49 13.41 -13.96
N ASN A 220 -13.51 13.55 -14.85
CA ASN A 220 -13.56 12.89 -16.17
C ASN A 220 -13.59 11.35 -16.03
N THR A 221 -12.87 10.79 -15.05
CA THR A 221 -12.93 9.36 -14.70
C THR A 221 -14.33 8.95 -14.21
N GLU A 222 -14.97 9.75 -13.35
CA GLU A 222 -16.34 9.49 -12.89
C GLU A 222 -17.38 9.55 -14.03
N MET A 223 -17.21 10.49 -14.96
CA MET A 223 -18.06 10.70 -16.14
C MET A 223 -17.88 9.64 -17.23
N SER A 224 -16.82 8.82 -17.16
CA SER A 224 -16.59 7.69 -18.09
C SER A 224 -17.40 6.43 -17.73
N GLY A 225 -18.06 6.40 -16.57
CA GLY A 225 -18.98 5.33 -16.19
C GLY A 225 -20.39 5.53 -16.73
N ALA A 226 -21.19 4.46 -16.81
CA ALA A 226 -22.59 4.56 -17.22
C ALA A 226 -23.36 5.55 -16.32
N HIS A 227 -23.85 6.63 -16.92
CA HIS A 227 -24.52 7.70 -16.20
C HIS A 227 -25.79 7.21 -15.48
N ASN A 228 -25.94 7.61 -14.22
CA ASN A 228 -27.18 7.58 -13.46
C ASN A 228 -27.81 6.18 -13.26
N SER A 229 -27.04 5.10 -13.35
CA SER A 229 -27.50 3.80 -12.87
C SER A 229 -27.57 3.79 -11.33
N GLU A 230 -28.71 3.33 -10.81
CA GLU A 230 -28.90 2.98 -9.39
C GLU A 230 -27.97 1.83 -8.94
N TYR A 231 -27.39 1.12 -9.90
CA TYR A 231 -26.51 -0.03 -9.71
C TYR A 231 -25.09 0.23 -10.26
N GLN A 232 -24.09 -0.48 -9.72
CA GLN A 232 -22.69 -0.43 -10.12
C GLN A 232 -22.09 -1.85 -10.17
N THR A 233 -21.06 -2.10 -10.98
CA THR A 233 -20.36 -3.40 -11.02
C THR A 233 -19.09 -3.40 -10.17
N LEU A 234 -18.55 -4.59 -9.89
CA LEU A 234 -17.26 -4.72 -9.19
C LEU A 234 -16.11 -4.25 -10.10
N GLU A 235 -16.16 -4.63 -11.38
CA GLU A 235 -15.22 -4.22 -12.43
C GLU A 235 -15.10 -2.69 -12.54
N ASP A 236 -16.22 -1.97 -12.43
CA ASP A 236 -16.24 -0.50 -12.45
C ASP A 236 -15.54 0.11 -11.23
N LEU A 237 -15.62 -0.52 -10.06
CA LEU A 237 -14.93 -0.04 -8.85
C LEU A 237 -13.43 -0.38 -8.88
N GLU A 238 -13.06 -1.58 -9.33
CA GLU A 238 -11.65 -1.95 -9.54
C GLU A 238 -10.96 -1.02 -10.55
N ARG A 239 -11.67 -0.67 -11.63
CA ARG A 239 -11.17 0.27 -12.64
C ARG A 239 -11.00 1.68 -12.07
N LYS A 240 -12.05 2.22 -11.43
CA LYS A 240 -12.01 3.58 -10.84
C LYS A 240 -10.94 3.73 -9.78
N GLU A 241 -10.72 2.71 -8.95
CA GLU A 241 -9.72 2.76 -7.89
C GLU A 241 -8.28 2.62 -8.46
N ARG A 242 -8.09 1.85 -9.54
CA ARG A 242 -6.84 1.84 -10.33
C ARG A 242 -6.57 3.19 -11.01
N GLU A 243 -7.53 3.72 -11.76
CA GLU A 243 -7.42 5.01 -12.47
C GLU A 243 -7.17 6.17 -11.47
N TYR A 244 -7.82 6.12 -10.30
CA TYR A 244 -7.51 7.01 -9.18
C TYR A 244 -6.06 6.85 -8.72
N SER A 245 -5.55 5.62 -8.54
CA SER A 245 -4.15 5.37 -8.14
C SER A 245 -3.16 6.03 -9.10
N GLU A 246 -3.34 5.82 -10.40
CA GLU A 246 -2.51 6.40 -11.46
C GLU A 246 -2.52 7.94 -11.39
N HIS A 247 -3.71 8.55 -11.32
CA HIS A 247 -3.86 10.01 -11.22
C HIS A 247 -3.26 10.61 -9.94
N ILE A 248 -3.26 9.89 -8.80
CA ILE A 248 -2.60 10.35 -7.57
C ILE A 248 -1.08 10.22 -7.66
N ILE A 249 -0.53 9.19 -8.30
CA ILE A 249 0.92 9.04 -8.52
C ILE A 249 1.45 10.19 -9.40
N ASP A 250 0.76 10.49 -10.50
CA ASP A 250 1.03 11.66 -11.35
C ASP A 250 1.00 12.98 -10.56
N ASN A 251 -0.05 13.18 -9.74
CA ASN A 251 -0.21 14.40 -8.96
C ASN A 251 0.88 14.55 -7.89
N MET A 252 1.32 13.45 -7.28
CA MET A 252 2.43 13.44 -6.33
C MET A 252 3.73 13.92 -6.99
N GLU A 253 4.02 13.47 -8.22
CA GLU A 253 5.19 13.93 -8.96
C GLU A 253 5.09 15.42 -9.35
N ALA A 254 3.89 15.88 -9.74
CA ALA A 254 3.61 17.28 -10.01
C ALA A 254 3.77 18.17 -8.76
N PHE A 255 3.33 17.70 -7.58
CA PHE A 255 3.51 18.38 -6.29
C PHE A 255 5.00 18.53 -5.95
N TRP A 256 5.81 17.49 -6.15
CA TRP A 256 7.26 17.54 -5.93
C TRP A 256 7.92 18.57 -6.84
N LYS A 257 7.62 18.54 -8.14
CA LYS A 257 8.09 19.52 -9.13
C LYS A 257 7.70 20.95 -8.76
N GLN A 258 6.50 21.17 -8.22
CA GLN A 258 6.06 22.49 -7.76
C GLN A 258 6.78 22.93 -6.48
N THR A 259 7.00 22.03 -5.53
CA THR A 259 7.80 22.30 -4.32
C THR A 259 9.23 22.74 -4.69
N ASP A 260 9.85 22.06 -5.66
CA ASP A 260 11.17 22.42 -6.19
C ASP A 260 11.18 23.78 -6.91
N LYS A 261 10.14 24.10 -7.69
CA LYS A 261 9.96 25.44 -8.29
C LYS A 261 9.80 26.53 -7.24
N ALA A 262 9.02 26.26 -6.18
CA ALA A 262 8.81 27.18 -5.06
C ALA A 262 10.13 27.52 -4.36
N GLN A 263 10.91 26.48 -4.06
CA GLN A 263 12.25 26.60 -3.49
C GLN A 263 13.15 27.44 -4.43
N GLN A 264 13.25 27.07 -5.72
CA GLN A 264 14.09 27.79 -6.69
C GLN A 264 13.68 29.27 -6.85
N ALA A 265 12.39 29.57 -7.02
CA ALA A 265 11.89 30.93 -7.21
C ALA A 265 12.13 31.83 -5.99
N PHE A 266 12.06 31.26 -4.78
CA PHE A 266 12.47 31.96 -3.56
C PHE A 266 13.98 32.26 -3.57
N LEU A 267 14.82 31.29 -3.95
CA LEU A 267 16.26 31.48 -4.00
C LEU A 267 16.65 32.57 -5.01
N ASP A 268 16.16 32.49 -6.25
CA ASP A 268 16.48 33.42 -7.35
C ASP A 268 16.06 34.87 -7.06
N GLN A 269 14.97 35.07 -6.31
CA GLN A 269 14.44 36.39 -5.98
C GLN A 269 14.98 36.95 -4.66
N SER A 270 15.57 36.11 -3.79
CA SER A 270 16.13 36.53 -2.51
C SER A 270 17.53 37.12 -2.66
N LYS A 271 17.82 38.24 -1.98
CA LYS A 271 19.19 38.77 -1.84
C LYS A 271 20.03 37.98 -0.81
N CYS A 272 19.81 36.67 -0.70
CA CYS A 272 20.50 35.80 0.26
C CYS A 272 21.80 35.24 -0.34
N SER A 273 22.82 35.06 0.51
CA SER A 273 24.01 34.33 0.10
C SER A 273 23.70 32.86 -0.15
N SER A 274 24.40 32.23 -1.10
CA SER A 274 24.19 30.82 -1.49
C SER A 274 24.24 29.85 -0.31
N ALA A 275 25.15 30.02 0.65
CA ALA A 275 25.20 29.17 1.84
C ALA A 275 23.94 29.31 2.73
N LYS A 276 23.40 30.53 2.86
CA LYS A 276 22.17 30.78 3.63
C LYS A 276 20.94 30.22 2.90
N ALA A 277 20.92 30.34 1.58
CA ALA A 277 19.94 29.72 0.69
C ALA A 277 19.87 28.20 0.88
N THR A 278 21.00 27.50 0.77
CA THR A 278 21.08 26.03 0.93
C THR A 278 20.54 25.58 2.30
N LYS A 279 20.93 26.28 3.38
CA LYS A 279 20.44 25.96 4.73
C LYS A 279 18.92 26.04 4.85
N ILE A 280 18.27 27.07 4.29
CA ILE A 280 16.80 27.21 4.32
C ILE A 280 16.13 26.04 3.59
N THR A 281 16.69 25.62 2.45
CA THR A 281 16.16 24.51 1.67
C THR A 281 16.28 23.18 2.43
N MET A 282 17.36 22.97 3.19
CA MET A 282 17.52 21.83 4.10
C MET A 282 16.51 21.89 5.26
N ASP A 283 16.47 23.01 6.00
CA ASP A 283 15.55 23.20 7.14
C ASP A 283 14.07 22.98 6.70
N LEU A 284 13.66 23.53 5.54
CA LEU A 284 12.33 23.33 4.96
C LEU A 284 12.08 21.87 4.55
N THR A 285 13.08 21.18 3.98
CA THR A 285 12.97 19.77 3.61
C THR A 285 12.80 18.89 4.85
N GLU A 286 13.54 19.17 5.93
CA GLU A 286 13.40 18.49 7.22
C GLU A 286 12.00 18.66 7.82
N LYS A 287 11.46 19.89 7.83
CA LYS A 287 10.07 20.11 8.29
C LYS A 287 9.05 19.39 7.43
N MET A 288 9.25 19.30 6.12
CA MET A 288 8.36 18.51 5.26
C MET A 288 8.46 16.99 5.49
N ILE A 289 9.61 16.47 5.95
CA ILE A 289 9.70 15.06 6.40
C ILE A 289 8.83 14.85 7.66
N ALA A 290 8.85 15.80 8.60
CA ALA A 290 7.98 15.76 9.77
C ALA A 290 6.48 15.84 9.38
N VAL A 291 6.13 16.68 8.41
CA VAL A 291 4.75 16.72 7.84
C VAL A 291 4.34 15.36 7.27
N GLU A 292 5.16 14.71 6.46
CA GLU A 292 4.82 13.37 5.92
C GLU A 292 4.74 12.28 7.00
N SER A 293 5.53 12.38 8.09
CA SER A 293 5.38 11.46 9.25
C SER A 293 4.01 11.59 9.88
N LEU A 294 3.60 12.82 10.24
CA LEU A 294 2.30 13.11 10.84
C LEU A 294 1.14 12.69 9.93
N LEU A 295 1.26 12.91 8.62
CA LEU A 295 0.25 12.47 7.65
C LEU A 295 0.20 10.94 7.51
N SER A 296 1.32 10.22 7.66
CA SER A 296 1.35 8.75 7.63
C SER A 296 0.76 8.16 8.90
N GLU A 297 1.14 8.69 10.07
CA GLU A 297 0.58 8.31 11.37
C GLU A 297 -0.93 8.51 11.42
N SER A 298 -1.40 9.66 10.88
CA SER A 298 -2.82 9.93 10.69
C SER A 298 -3.49 8.93 9.74
N GLN A 299 -2.90 8.68 8.57
CA GLN A 299 -3.48 7.76 7.59
C GLN A 299 -3.63 6.33 8.14
N ASP A 300 -2.62 5.83 8.84
CA ASP A 300 -2.62 4.47 9.38
C ASP A 300 -3.67 4.34 10.49
N LEU A 301 -3.79 5.34 11.37
CA LEU A 301 -4.83 5.40 12.40
C LEU A 301 -6.24 5.46 11.78
N GLN A 302 -6.47 6.33 10.81
CA GLN A 302 -7.78 6.50 10.18
C GLN A 302 -8.17 5.30 9.31
N ALA A 303 -7.21 4.63 8.65
CA ALA A 303 -7.46 3.38 7.93
C ALA A 303 -7.95 2.26 8.88
N MET A 304 -7.29 2.10 10.03
CA MET A 304 -7.70 1.16 11.09
C MET A 304 -9.14 1.43 11.56
N HIS A 305 -9.50 2.70 11.81
CA HIS A 305 -10.87 3.08 12.19
C HIS A 305 -11.88 2.72 11.10
N ILE A 306 -11.62 3.12 9.84
CA ILE A 306 -12.47 2.80 8.68
C ILE A 306 -12.75 1.28 8.60
N GLN A 307 -11.75 0.43 8.83
CA GLN A 307 -11.94 -1.03 8.86
C GLN A 307 -12.74 -1.53 10.07
N GLU A 308 -12.54 -0.94 11.25
CA GLU A 308 -13.36 -1.25 12.43
C GLU A 308 -14.84 -0.93 12.18
N ARG A 309 -15.13 0.18 11.48
CA ARG A 309 -16.50 0.53 11.04
C ARG A 309 -17.08 -0.46 10.04
N LEU A 310 -16.30 -1.05 9.14
CA LEU A 310 -16.80 -2.12 8.26
C LEU A 310 -17.35 -3.31 9.07
N PHE A 311 -16.64 -3.73 10.14
CA PHE A 311 -17.10 -4.81 11.01
C PHE A 311 -18.33 -4.40 11.84
N ASN A 312 -18.37 -3.16 12.35
CA ASN A 312 -19.53 -2.64 13.10
C ASN A 312 -20.78 -2.54 12.20
N TRP A 313 -20.65 -2.01 10.98
CA TRP A 313 -21.72 -1.94 9.99
C TRP A 313 -22.23 -3.32 9.57
N GLU A 314 -21.35 -4.31 9.39
CA GLU A 314 -21.76 -5.68 9.11
C GLU A 314 -22.55 -6.30 10.26
N LEU A 315 -22.14 -6.04 11.51
CA LEU A 315 -22.89 -6.46 12.70
C LEU A 315 -24.30 -5.83 12.72
N MET A 316 -24.40 -4.52 12.49
CA MET A 316 -25.66 -3.76 12.45
C MET A 316 -26.60 -4.28 11.36
N VAL A 317 -26.09 -4.49 10.13
CA VAL A 317 -26.85 -5.12 9.03
C VAL A 317 -27.37 -6.50 9.43
N LYS A 318 -26.53 -7.34 10.05
CA LYS A 318 -26.93 -8.70 10.44
C LYS A 318 -27.98 -8.68 11.57
N ILE A 319 -28.02 -7.65 12.43
CA ILE A 319 -29.13 -7.42 13.37
C ILE A 319 -30.44 -7.16 12.60
N ILE A 320 -30.46 -6.20 11.67
CA ILE A 320 -31.67 -5.90 10.88
C ILE A 320 -32.11 -7.10 10.04
N ASN A 321 -31.19 -7.82 9.42
CA ASN A 321 -31.52 -9.03 8.66
C ASN A 321 -32.05 -10.16 9.56
N SER A 322 -31.62 -10.24 10.83
CA SER A 322 -32.23 -11.16 11.79
C SER A 322 -33.68 -10.80 12.09
N LEU A 323 -34.01 -9.51 12.24
CA LEU A 323 -35.38 -9.03 12.47
C LEU A 323 -36.28 -9.26 11.24
N LYS A 324 -35.76 -9.02 10.02
CA LYS A 324 -36.45 -9.34 8.76
C LYS A 324 -36.92 -10.81 8.71
N SER A 325 -36.17 -11.75 9.29
CA SER A 325 -36.52 -13.19 9.29
C SER A 325 -37.58 -13.62 10.31
N TYR A 326 -38.05 -12.74 11.21
CA TYR A 326 -38.95 -13.15 12.30
C TYR A 326 -40.32 -13.63 11.80
N ILE A 327 -41.06 -12.80 11.05
CA ILE A 327 -42.40 -13.16 10.55
C ILE A 327 -42.36 -14.39 9.61
N PRO A 328 -41.45 -14.51 8.61
CA PRO A 328 -41.37 -15.71 7.78
C PRO A 328 -41.23 -17.02 8.56
N GLU A 329 -40.36 -17.05 9.58
CA GLU A 329 -40.11 -18.25 10.39
C GLU A 329 -41.25 -18.50 11.38
N GLU A 330 -41.87 -17.45 11.94
CA GLU A 330 -43.06 -17.57 12.78
C GLU A 330 -44.26 -18.13 11.99
N CYS A 331 -44.51 -17.63 10.77
CA CYS A 331 -45.51 -18.17 9.85
C CYS A 331 -45.31 -19.69 9.67
N LYS A 332 -44.08 -20.11 9.37
CA LYS A 332 -43.70 -21.51 9.18
C LYS A 332 -43.94 -22.35 10.44
N CYS A 333 -43.57 -21.87 11.62
CA CYS A 333 -43.84 -22.55 12.90
C CYS A 333 -45.34 -22.74 13.14
N ARG A 334 -46.13 -21.69 12.96
CA ARG A 334 -47.59 -21.70 13.18
C ARG A 334 -48.32 -22.64 12.21
N LEU A 335 -47.99 -22.55 10.91
CA LEU A 335 -48.57 -23.38 9.85
C LEU A 335 -48.27 -24.88 10.05
N ASN A 336 -47.04 -25.23 10.43
CA ASN A 336 -46.67 -26.63 10.71
C ASN A 336 -47.53 -27.24 11.83
N ILE A 337 -47.81 -26.49 12.91
CA ILE A 337 -48.62 -27.00 14.02
C ILE A 337 -50.08 -27.11 13.61
N VAL A 338 -50.62 -26.15 12.86
CA VAL A 338 -51.98 -26.26 12.32
C VAL A 338 -52.11 -27.46 11.38
N SER A 339 -51.15 -27.69 10.48
CA SER A 339 -51.14 -28.90 9.64
C SER A 339 -51.16 -30.16 10.49
N ASN A 340 -50.29 -30.27 11.51
CA ASN A 340 -50.27 -31.42 12.41
C ASN A 340 -51.63 -31.65 13.10
N ILE A 341 -52.32 -30.60 13.56
CA ILE A 341 -53.62 -30.73 14.22
C ILE A 341 -54.70 -31.19 13.21
N LEU A 342 -54.71 -30.62 12.00
CA LEU A 342 -55.63 -31.04 10.94
C LEU A 342 -55.33 -32.47 10.45
N ASP A 343 -54.07 -32.92 10.47
CA ASP A 343 -53.68 -34.31 10.24
C ASP A 343 -54.30 -35.25 11.30
N HIS A 344 -54.20 -34.93 12.58
CA HIS A 344 -54.83 -35.73 13.64
C HIS A 344 -56.36 -35.79 13.51
N LEU A 345 -57.02 -34.72 13.04
CA LEU A 345 -58.45 -34.71 12.76
C LEU A 345 -58.83 -35.54 11.53
N THR A 346 -57.97 -35.57 10.51
CA THR A 346 -58.12 -36.42 9.33
C THR A 346 -57.99 -37.90 9.71
N VAL A 347 -57.00 -38.26 10.53
CA VAL A 347 -56.83 -39.62 11.07
C VAL A 347 -58.01 -40.07 11.94
N LYS A 348 -58.65 -39.13 12.65
CA LYS A 348 -59.88 -39.38 13.43
C LYS A 348 -61.16 -39.46 12.57
N ASN A 349 -61.06 -39.32 11.24
CA ASN A 349 -62.19 -39.21 10.29
C ASN A 349 -63.14 -38.01 10.54
N ASN A 350 -62.69 -36.99 11.28
CA ASN A 350 -63.46 -35.75 11.50
C ASN A 350 -63.30 -34.75 10.34
N LEU A 351 -62.30 -34.95 9.48
CA LEU A 351 -62.04 -34.21 8.25
C LEU A 351 -61.74 -35.20 7.12
N SER A 352 -62.22 -34.92 5.91
CA SER A 352 -61.69 -35.58 4.71
C SER A 352 -60.36 -34.95 4.28
N VAL A 353 -59.51 -35.73 3.59
CA VAL A 353 -58.22 -35.26 3.04
C VAL A 353 -58.41 -34.00 2.18
N ARG A 354 -59.45 -33.98 1.36
CA ARG A 354 -59.79 -32.83 0.52
C ARG A 354 -60.13 -31.57 1.34
N GLN A 355 -60.93 -31.70 2.40
CA GLN A 355 -61.25 -30.56 3.27
C GLN A 355 -60.01 -30.07 4.03
N LYS A 356 -59.09 -30.96 4.43
CA LYS A 356 -57.80 -30.58 5.01
C LYS A 356 -56.98 -29.75 4.01
N GLU A 357 -56.87 -30.20 2.77
CA GLU A 357 -56.11 -29.52 1.72
C GLU A 357 -56.71 -28.14 1.38
N GLU A 358 -58.04 -28.05 1.27
CA GLU A 358 -58.76 -26.78 1.07
C GLU A 358 -58.50 -25.80 2.23
N LEU A 359 -58.69 -26.23 3.49
CA LEU A 359 -58.43 -25.41 4.69
C LEU A 359 -56.96 -24.95 4.82
N LEU A 360 -56.00 -25.85 4.52
CA LEU A 360 -54.59 -25.48 4.53
C LEU A 360 -54.25 -24.52 3.39
N THR A 361 -54.84 -24.67 2.22
CA THR A 361 -54.59 -23.78 1.08
C THR A 361 -55.09 -22.36 1.38
N ASP A 362 -56.30 -22.23 1.92
CA ASP A 362 -56.86 -20.93 2.31
C ASP A 362 -56.06 -20.28 3.45
N LEU A 363 -55.64 -21.05 4.47
CA LEU A 363 -54.78 -20.52 5.54
C LEU A 363 -53.40 -20.11 5.04
N HIS A 364 -52.76 -20.92 4.19
CA HIS A 364 -51.48 -20.58 3.56
C HIS A 364 -51.60 -19.28 2.77
N LYS A 365 -52.66 -19.12 1.98
CA LYS A 365 -52.93 -17.90 1.22
C LYS A 365 -53.05 -16.68 2.15
N ALA A 366 -53.87 -16.76 3.19
CA ALA A 366 -54.03 -15.67 4.16
C ALA A 366 -52.70 -15.32 4.87
N PHE A 367 -51.90 -16.32 5.24
CA PHE A 367 -50.57 -16.13 5.83
C PHE A 367 -49.59 -15.46 4.86
N TRP A 368 -49.60 -15.84 3.57
CA TRP A 368 -48.79 -15.22 2.53
C TRP A 368 -49.21 -13.78 2.25
N GLU A 369 -50.50 -13.48 2.26
CA GLU A 369 -51.03 -12.11 2.12
C GLU A 369 -50.57 -11.22 3.30
N GLN A 370 -50.62 -11.72 4.55
CA GLN A 370 -50.10 -11.01 5.72
C GLN A 370 -48.57 -10.83 5.67
N LEU A 371 -47.82 -11.85 5.26
CA LEU A 371 -46.36 -11.75 5.12
C LEU A 371 -45.96 -10.74 4.03
N ALA A 372 -46.66 -10.73 2.90
CA ALA A 372 -46.46 -9.75 1.83
C ALA A 372 -46.80 -8.32 2.28
N HIS A 373 -47.90 -8.13 3.03
CA HIS A 373 -48.25 -6.85 3.63
C HIS A 373 -47.15 -6.36 4.58
N PHE A 374 -46.74 -7.19 5.54
CA PHE A 374 -45.67 -6.88 6.49
C PHE A 374 -44.35 -6.52 5.79
N SER A 375 -43.93 -7.30 4.79
CA SER A 375 -42.69 -7.04 4.05
C SER A 375 -42.74 -5.69 3.33
N ASN A 376 -43.82 -5.43 2.58
CA ASN A 376 -44.02 -4.17 1.86
C ASN A 376 -44.08 -2.95 2.80
N GLU A 377 -44.79 -3.07 3.92
CA GLU A 377 -44.89 -2.02 4.94
C GLU A 377 -43.52 -1.72 5.56
N CYS A 378 -42.74 -2.76 5.90
CA CYS A 378 -41.38 -2.62 6.39
C CYS A 378 -40.46 -1.89 5.40
N ILE A 379 -40.47 -2.29 4.13
CA ILE A 379 -39.64 -1.68 3.08
C ILE A 379 -40.00 -0.20 2.92
N GLN A 380 -41.29 0.13 2.86
CA GLN A 380 -41.74 1.50 2.64
C GLN A 380 -41.43 2.40 3.83
N GLN A 381 -41.83 2.00 5.05
CA GLN A 381 -41.63 2.82 6.24
C GLN A 381 -40.14 2.96 6.61
N SER A 382 -39.31 1.94 6.37
CA SER A 382 -37.86 2.06 6.59
C SER A 382 -37.18 3.00 5.59
N LYS A 383 -37.57 2.99 4.30
CA LYS A 383 -37.12 3.99 3.32
C LYS A 383 -37.49 5.41 3.73
N ASP A 384 -38.75 5.65 4.11
CA ASP A 384 -39.22 6.98 4.53
C ASP A 384 -38.55 7.47 5.84
N LEU A 385 -38.24 6.55 6.75
CA LEU A 385 -37.48 6.82 7.97
C LEU A 385 -36.02 7.20 7.65
N ILE A 386 -35.36 6.44 6.78
CA ILE A 386 -33.97 6.68 6.39
C ILE A 386 -33.83 8.00 5.62
N LEU A 387 -34.75 8.35 4.72
CA LEU A 387 -34.74 9.66 4.04
C LEU A 387 -34.75 10.83 5.05
N LYS A 388 -35.59 10.77 6.09
CA LYS A 388 -35.62 11.77 7.18
C LYS A 388 -34.32 11.80 7.98
N ARG A 389 -33.73 10.63 8.28
CA ARG A 389 -32.43 10.51 8.97
C ARG A 389 -31.30 11.11 8.14
N LEU A 390 -31.27 10.88 6.82
CA LEU A 390 -30.25 11.43 5.91
C LEU A 390 -30.32 12.96 5.82
N GLU A 391 -31.52 13.54 5.81
CA GLU A 391 -31.71 15.00 5.85
C GLU A 391 -31.17 15.59 7.17
N CYS A 392 -31.45 14.92 8.30
CA CYS A 392 -30.91 15.32 9.62
C CYS A 392 -29.37 15.23 9.64
N ARG A 393 -28.80 14.12 9.18
CA ARG A 393 -27.34 13.89 9.07
C ARG A 393 -26.66 14.89 8.15
N ALA A 394 -27.30 15.33 7.07
CA ALA A 394 -26.79 16.40 6.22
C ALA A 394 -26.68 17.73 6.98
N LYS A 395 -27.70 18.10 7.76
CA LYS A 395 -27.70 19.30 8.61
C LYS A 395 -26.64 19.22 9.72
N LYS A 396 -26.56 18.09 10.46
CA LYS A 396 -25.51 17.82 11.47
C LYS A 396 -24.12 18.02 10.85
N ARG A 397 -23.82 17.37 9.72
CA ARG A 397 -22.53 17.47 9.01
C ARG A 397 -22.21 18.87 8.49
N GLN A 398 -23.19 19.64 8.00
CA GLN A 398 -22.96 21.01 7.53
C GLN A 398 -22.55 21.95 8.68
N VAL A 399 -23.27 21.90 9.81
CA VAL A 399 -22.95 22.69 11.01
C VAL A 399 -21.56 22.35 11.52
N PHE A 400 -21.23 21.06 11.58
CA PHE A 400 -19.92 20.58 12.01
C PHE A 400 -18.78 21.05 11.07
N LYS A 401 -18.96 20.94 9.75
CA LYS A 401 -17.97 21.47 8.76
C LYS A 401 -17.79 22.98 8.85
N HIS A 402 -18.81 23.75 9.21
CA HIS A 402 -18.68 25.19 9.44
C HIS A 402 -17.85 25.48 10.71
N ARG A 403 -18.07 24.72 11.80
CA ARG A 403 -17.24 24.80 13.01
C ARG A 403 -15.77 24.47 12.73
N GLN A 404 -15.49 23.34 12.09
CA GLN A 404 -14.12 22.93 11.73
C GLN A 404 -13.38 24.02 10.95
N LYS A 405 -14.02 24.60 9.93
CA LYS A 405 -13.44 25.70 9.12
C LYS A 405 -13.16 26.96 9.93
N ALA A 406 -14.03 27.30 10.89
CA ALA A 406 -13.82 28.45 11.77
C ALA A 406 -12.65 28.21 12.74
N GLU A 407 -12.53 27.01 13.31
CA GLU A 407 -11.42 26.64 14.21
C GLU A 407 -10.08 26.57 13.46
N GLN A 408 -10.05 25.96 12.27
CA GLN A 408 -8.88 25.98 11.38
C GLN A 408 -8.51 27.42 10.99
N GLY A 409 -9.46 28.24 10.56
CA GLY A 409 -9.21 29.65 10.22
C GLY A 409 -8.69 30.47 11.40
N SER A 410 -9.19 30.21 12.61
CA SER A 410 -8.69 30.80 13.86
C SER A 410 -7.25 30.39 14.16
N LEU A 411 -6.89 29.12 13.96
CA LEU A 411 -5.51 28.66 14.17
C LEU A 411 -4.54 29.17 13.10
N LEU A 412 -4.97 29.23 11.83
CA LEU A 412 -4.16 29.70 10.69
C LEU A 412 -3.97 31.24 10.65
N SER A 413 -4.83 31.98 11.37
CA SER A 413 -4.73 33.44 11.53
C SER A 413 -3.98 33.87 12.79
N LYS A 414 -3.78 32.99 13.78
CA LYS A 414 -2.88 33.25 14.91
C LYS A 414 -1.45 33.44 14.43
N THR A 415 -0.89 34.60 14.69
CA THR A 415 0.55 34.86 14.53
C THR A 415 1.28 34.21 15.69
N PHE A 416 2.00 33.12 15.44
CA PHE A 416 2.78 32.41 16.48
C PHE A 416 3.90 33.33 17.00
N PRO A 417 3.86 33.76 18.28
CA PRO A 417 4.82 34.72 18.81
C PRO A 417 6.07 33.97 19.29
N ASN A 418 7.11 34.01 18.45
CA ASN A 418 8.30 33.14 18.43
C ASN A 418 8.04 31.86 17.61
N GLU A 419 8.62 31.86 16.41
CA GLU A 419 8.29 30.97 15.31
C GLU A 419 9.08 29.64 15.36
N ASP A 420 8.71 28.71 16.27
CA ASP A 420 9.03 27.30 16.02
C ASP A 420 7.94 26.68 15.13
N VAL A 421 8.35 26.23 13.94
CA VAL A 421 7.53 25.47 13.00
C VAL A 421 6.98 24.20 13.66
N ASN A 422 7.71 23.56 14.57
CA ASN A 422 7.27 22.36 15.27
C ASN A 422 6.00 22.59 16.09
N ASP A 423 5.91 23.71 16.81
CA ASP A 423 4.75 24.04 17.65
C ASP A 423 3.49 24.28 16.79
N PHE A 424 3.65 24.95 15.64
CA PHE A 424 2.56 25.07 14.66
C PHE A 424 2.14 23.71 14.12
N LEU A 425 3.09 22.89 13.64
CA LEU A 425 2.78 21.57 13.05
C LEU A 425 2.05 20.67 14.06
N LYS A 426 2.52 20.64 15.31
CA LYS A 426 1.89 19.90 16.40
C LYS A 426 0.49 20.42 16.71
N ALA A 427 0.33 21.73 16.93
CA ALA A 427 -0.98 22.31 17.26
C ALA A 427 -2.00 22.15 16.12
N TYR A 428 -1.56 22.22 14.87
CA TYR A 428 -2.41 22.03 13.69
C TYR A 428 -2.80 20.56 13.51
N HIS A 429 -1.85 19.63 13.65
CA HIS A 429 -2.13 18.19 13.62
C HIS A 429 -3.06 17.75 14.76
N GLU A 430 -2.81 18.19 16.01
CA GLU A 430 -3.71 17.92 17.14
C GLU A 430 -5.14 18.46 16.95
N LEU A 431 -5.30 19.60 16.27
CA LEU A 431 -6.63 20.13 15.91
C LEU A 431 -7.32 19.24 14.87
N LEU A 432 -6.57 18.78 13.86
CA LEU A 432 -7.10 17.90 12.81
C LEU A 432 -7.48 16.52 13.35
N GLU A 433 -6.68 15.90 14.22
CA GLU A 433 -7.07 14.63 14.85
C GLU A 433 -8.31 14.79 15.73
N LYS A 434 -8.43 15.90 16.49
CA LYS A 434 -9.68 16.21 17.22
C LYS A 434 -10.87 16.39 16.28
N HIS A 435 -10.67 17.02 15.11
CA HIS A 435 -11.70 17.19 14.10
C HIS A 435 -12.16 15.86 13.49
N ARG A 436 -11.23 14.91 13.23
CA ARG A 436 -11.57 13.57 12.73
C ARG A 436 -12.22 12.71 13.80
N GLN A 437 -11.70 12.70 15.02
CA GLN A 437 -12.28 11.97 16.15
C GLN A 437 -13.73 12.42 16.41
N ALA A 438 -13.98 13.73 16.45
CA ALA A 438 -15.34 14.25 16.63
C ALA A 438 -16.25 14.03 15.39
N GLN A 439 -15.68 13.91 14.17
CA GLN A 439 -16.46 13.49 13.00
C GLN A 439 -16.83 12.01 13.09
N TRP A 440 -15.89 11.18 13.55
CA TRP A 440 -16.06 9.75 13.72
C TRP A 440 -17.17 9.44 14.72
N GLU A 441 -17.09 10.02 15.91
CA GLU A 441 -18.09 9.87 16.98
C GLU A 441 -19.49 10.28 16.49
N LEU A 442 -19.59 11.40 15.75
CA LEU A 442 -20.84 11.86 15.15
C LEU A 442 -21.39 10.91 14.07
N GLU A 443 -20.52 10.35 13.23
CA GLU A 443 -20.92 9.42 12.18
C GLU A 443 -21.30 8.03 12.74
N GLU A 444 -20.59 7.55 13.76
CA GLU A 444 -20.88 6.29 14.46
C GLU A 444 -22.18 6.40 15.28
N GLU A 445 -22.41 7.54 15.95
CA GLU A 445 -23.69 7.85 16.63
C GLU A 445 -24.85 7.90 15.62
N ASP A 446 -24.72 8.61 14.49
CA ASP A 446 -25.74 8.67 13.43
C ASP A 446 -26.04 7.27 12.82
N ASP A 447 -25.04 6.42 12.68
CA ASP A 447 -25.19 5.05 12.15
C ASP A 447 -25.86 4.12 13.18
N CYS A 448 -25.56 4.26 14.47
CA CYS A 448 -26.25 3.58 15.57
C CYS A 448 -27.71 4.05 15.67
N GLU A 449 -27.96 5.36 15.76
CA GLU A 449 -29.30 5.97 15.82
C GLU A 449 -30.20 5.54 14.65
N SER A 450 -29.61 5.36 13.46
CA SER A 450 -30.31 4.89 12.26
C SER A 450 -30.64 3.40 12.36
N THR A 451 -29.70 2.58 12.83
CA THR A 451 -29.89 1.13 13.04
C THR A 451 -30.95 0.86 14.11
N GLU A 452 -30.90 1.56 15.24
CA GLU A 452 -31.86 1.43 16.33
C GLU A 452 -33.27 1.82 15.88
N ALA A 453 -33.43 2.96 15.19
CA ALA A 453 -34.73 3.40 14.70
C ALA A 453 -35.34 2.42 13.67
N VAL A 454 -34.52 1.82 12.80
CA VAL A 454 -34.99 0.75 11.91
C VAL A 454 -35.31 -0.52 12.71
N ALA A 455 -34.48 -0.91 13.67
CA ALA A 455 -34.73 -2.09 14.50
C ALA A 455 -36.04 -1.98 15.31
N ASP A 456 -36.35 -0.80 15.85
CA ASP A 456 -37.58 -0.55 16.61
C ASP A 456 -38.82 -0.54 15.70
N LEU A 457 -38.73 0.06 14.50
CA LEU A 457 -39.76 -0.05 13.47
C LEU A 457 -40.07 -1.52 13.14
N TYR A 458 -39.04 -2.34 12.92
CA TYR A 458 -39.22 -3.78 12.64
C TYR A 458 -39.85 -4.54 13.82
N LYS A 459 -39.54 -4.19 15.08
CA LYS A 459 -40.20 -4.76 16.27
C LYS A 459 -41.68 -4.36 16.36
N GLU A 460 -42.00 -3.11 16.06
CA GLU A 460 -43.38 -2.61 16.08
C GLU A 460 -44.23 -3.34 15.03
N LEU A 461 -43.76 -3.36 13.77
CA LEU A 461 -44.43 -4.05 12.67
C LEU A 461 -44.52 -5.56 12.91
N TYR A 462 -43.49 -6.17 13.51
CA TYR A 462 -43.51 -7.58 13.93
C TYR A 462 -44.66 -7.85 14.91
N SER A 463 -44.85 -6.99 15.93
CA SER A 463 -45.91 -7.21 16.92
C SER A 463 -47.31 -7.11 16.32
N LYS A 464 -47.53 -6.19 15.36
CA LYS A 464 -48.78 -6.08 14.58
C LYS A 464 -49.04 -7.32 13.71
N ALA A 465 -48.05 -7.74 12.94
CA ALA A 465 -48.17 -8.90 12.04
C ALA A 465 -48.36 -10.21 12.84
N SER A 466 -47.57 -10.43 13.89
CA SER A 466 -47.71 -11.60 14.77
C SER A 466 -49.11 -11.68 15.41
N HIS A 467 -49.72 -10.54 15.75
CA HIS A 467 -51.10 -10.48 16.25
C HIS A 467 -52.12 -10.90 15.19
N ALA A 468 -52.05 -10.34 13.97
CA ALA A 468 -52.93 -10.73 12.87
C ALA A 468 -52.83 -12.24 12.53
N LEU A 469 -51.64 -12.82 12.64
CA LEU A 469 -51.45 -14.27 12.49
C LEU A 469 -52.09 -15.09 13.62
N VAL A 470 -52.32 -14.54 14.83
CA VAL A 470 -53.09 -15.21 15.90
C VAL A 470 -54.58 -15.15 15.57
N GLU A 471 -55.05 -14.03 15.02
CA GLU A 471 -56.45 -13.83 14.64
C GLU A 471 -56.85 -14.83 13.55
N LEU A 472 -56.09 -14.93 12.44
CA LEU A 472 -56.36 -15.90 11.36
C LEU A 472 -56.45 -17.35 11.85
N VAL A 473 -55.55 -17.78 12.76
CA VAL A 473 -55.61 -19.14 13.32
C VAL A 473 -56.78 -19.28 14.31
N THR A 474 -57.13 -18.23 15.04
CA THR A 474 -58.31 -18.20 15.92
C THR A 474 -59.61 -18.30 15.12
N GLU A 475 -59.72 -17.62 13.99
CA GLU A 475 -60.87 -17.70 13.08
C GLU A 475 -61.01 -19.11 12.49
N LEU A 476 -59.89 -19.71 12.04
CA LEU A 476 -59.88 -21.10 11.58
C LEU A 476 -60.43 -22.05 12.65
N PHE A 477 -59.92 -22.01 13.89
CA PHE A 477 -60.37 -22.91 14.95
C PHE A 477 -61.80 -22.62 15.45
N LEU A 478 -62.19 -21.36 15.65
CA LEU A 478 -63.45 -21.01 16.33
C LEU A 478 -64.63 -20.73 15.39
N GLN A 479 -64.38 -20.46 14.11
CA GLN A 479 -65.44 -20.16 13.12
C GLN A 479 -65.50 -21.20 12.01
N THR A 480 -64.37 -21.48 11.34
CA THR A 480 -64.36 -22.34 10.14
C THR A 480 -64.43 -23.83 10.49
N LEU A 481 -63.60 -24.29 11.44
CA LEU A 481 -63.51 -25.70 11.79
C LEU A 481 -64.82 -26.31 12.34
N PRO A 482 -65.60 -25.66 13.24
CA PRO A 482 -66.88 -26.19 13.71
C PRO A 482 -67.88 -26.40 12.56
N VAL A 483 -67.91 -25.49 11.59
CA VAL A 483 -68.83 -25.53 10.43
C VAL A 483 -68.46 -26.66 9.47
N VAL A 484 -67.16 -26.90 9.24
CA VAL A 484 -66.67 -27.92 8.30
C VAL A 484 -66.68 -29.34 8.89
N THR A 485 -66.52 -29.47 10.21
CA THR A 485 -66.34 -30.78 10.89
C THR A 485 -67.54 -31.22 11.74
N GLY A 486 -68.44 -30.31 12.10
CA GLY A 486 -69.52 -30.56 13.06
C GLY A 486 -69.07 -30.68 14.52
N LEU A 487 -67.79 -30.43 14.82
CA LEU A 487 -67.28 -30.37 16.20
C LEU A 487 -67.95 -29.25 16.99
N SER A 488 -68.11 -29.44 18.30
CA SER A 488 -68.60 -28.37 19.17
C SER A 488 -67.55 -27.28 19.32
N VAL A 489 -68.01 -26.03 19.56
CA VAL A 489 -67.12 -24.90 19.84
C VAL A 489 -66.16 -25.20 21.00
N ARG A 490 -66.60 -25.98 21.99
CA ARG A 490 -65.78 -26.37 23.15
C ARG A 490 -64.66 -27.35 22.80
N GLU A 491 -64.87 -28.25 21.84
CA GLU A 491 -63.81 -29.13 21.34
C GLU A 491 -62.80 -28.34 20.50
N CYS A 492 -63.27 -27.36 19.72
CA CYS A 492 -62.39 -26.45 18.97
C CYS A 492 -61.60 -25.47 19.86
N GLU A 493 -62.15 -25.05 21.00
CA GLU A 493 -61.39 -24.33 22.03
C GLU A 493 -60.21 -25.16 22.55
N LEU A 494 -60.43 -26.44 22.86
CA LEU A 494 -59.36 -27.36 23.31
C LEU A 494 -58.28 -27.57 22.24
N LEU A 495 -58.66 -27.68 20.96
CA LEU A 495 -57.69 -27.78 19.85
C LEU A 495 -56.89 -26.49 19.66
N LYS A 496 -57.48 -25.32 19.96
CA LYS A 496 -56.78 -24.03 19.97
C LYS A 496 -55.82 -23.92 21.17
N GLU A 497 -56.21 -24.41 22.34
CA GLU A 497 -55.33 -24.51 23.52
C GLU A 497 -54.14 -25.44 23.21
N GLU A 498 -54.38 -26.62 22.63
CA GLU A 498 -53.35 -27.55 22.14
C GLU A 498 -52.41 -26.89 21.09
N TRP A 499 -52.94 -26.08 20.17
CA TRP A 499 -52.12 -25.30 19.24
C TRP A 499 -51.21 -24.30 19.95
N GLN A 500 -51.71 -23.57 20.97
CA GLN A 500 -50.91 -22.62 21.74
C GLN A 500 -49.81 -23.31 22.56
N GLU A 501 -50.13 -24.41 23.22
CA GLU A 501 -49.16 -25.20 24.00
C GLU A 501 -48.05 -25.77 23.11
N ASN A 502 -48.37 -26.25 21.90
CA ASN A 502 -47.39 -26.74 20.94
C ASN A 502 -46.57 -25.63 20.23
N LEU A 503 -47.06 -24.38 20.21
CA LEU A 503 -46.38 -23.24 19.57
C LEU A 503 -45.20 -22.73 20.39
N ILE A 504 -45.34 -22.64 21.72
CA ILE A 504 -44.30 -22.08 22.58
C ILE A 504 -42.96 -22.85 22.43
N PRO A 505 -42.89 -24.20 22.52
CA PRO A 505 -41.64 -24.93 22.35
C PRO A 505 -41.03 -24.81 20.95
N GLN A 506 -41.84 -24.64 19.90
CA GLN A 506 -41.34 -24.48 18.53
C GLN A 506 -40.69 -23.09 18.34
N LEU A 507 -41.29 -22.03 18.90
CA LEU A 507 -40.72 -20.69 18.88
C LEU A 507 -39.46 -20.61 19.74
N GLU A 508 -39.41 -21.25 20.92
CA GLU A 508 -38.19 -21.37 21.74
C GLU A 508 -37.08 -22.14 21.03
N LYS A 509 -37.42 -23.22 20.30
CA LYS A 509 -36.46 -23.99 19.48
C LYS A 509 -35.90 -23.13 18.33
N TRP A 510 -36.73 -22.34 17.66
CA TRP A 510 -36.27 -21.40 16.63
C TRP A 510 -35.42 -20.27 17.23
N GLU A 511 -35.79 -19.71 18.38
CA GLU A 511 -35.07 -18.63 19.05
C GLU A 511 -33.68 -19.11 19.51
N THR A 512 -33.58 -20.29 20.12
CA THR A 512 -32.29 -20.89 20.49
C THR A 512 -31.42 -21.20 19.25
N HIS A 513 -32.03 -21.63 18.14
CA HIS A 513 -31.35 -21.79 16.85
C HIS A 513 -30.84 -20.45 16.29
N ARG A 514 -31.62 -19.38 16.37
CA ARG A 514 -31.22 -18.00 16.01
C ARG A 514 -30.06 -17.49 16.87
N GLN A 515 -30.09 -17.72 18.18
CA GLN A 515 -29.00 -17.35 19.09
C GLN A 515 -27.71 -18.12 18.79
N ARG A 516 -27.78 -19.40 18.37
CA ARG A 516 -26.62 -20.16 17.88
C ARG A 516 -26.07 -19.58 16.58
N ARG A 517 -26.93 -19.29 15.58
CA ARG A 517 -26.55 -18.60 14.33
C ARG A 517 -25.80 -17.30 14.60
N TRP A 518 -26.30 -16.50 15.54
CA TRP A 518 -25.70 -15.23 15.93
C TRP A 518 -24.31 -15.36 16.56
N LYS A 519 -24.10 -16.33 17.45
CA LYS A 519 -22.78 -16.58 18.07
C LYS A 519 -21.72 -16.98 17.04
N LEU A 520 -22.06 -17.90 16.13
CA LEU A 520 -21.16 -18.33 15.05
C LEU A 520 -20.74 -17.15 14.16
N LEU A 521 -21.67 -16.23 13.85
CA LEU A 521 -21.36 -15.02 13.11
C LEU A 521 -20.41 -14.08 13.87
N GLN A 522 -20.64 -13.86 15.17
CA GLN A 522 -19.75 -13.04 16.01
C GLN A 522 -18.34 -13.64 16.11
N GLU A 523 -18.23 -14.96 16.24
CA GLU A 523 -16.95 -15.69 16.29
C GLU A 523 -16.19 -15.56 14.96
N GLN A 524 -16.88 -15.68 13.82
CA GLN A 524 -16.29 -15.50 12.49
C GLN A 524 -15.79 -14.06 12.28
N LEU A 525 -16.62 -13.04 12.54
CA LEU A 525 -16.20 -11.63 12.38
C LEU A 525 -14.98 -11.30 13.25
N LEU A 526 -14.89 -11.89 14.43
CA LEU A 526 -13.75 -11.75 15.33
C LEU A 526 -12.49 -12.45 14.79
N GLU A 527 -12.60 -13.58 14.10
CA GLU A 527 -11.45 -14.22 13.44
C GLU A 527 -11.02 -13.44 12.18
N GLU A 528 -11.96 -12.92 11.39
CA GLU A 528 -11.66 -12.03 10.26
C GLU A 528 -10.92 -10.76 10.72
N LYS A 529 -11.34 -10.16 11.84
CA LYS A 529 -10.65 -9.03 12.46
C LYS A 529 -9.22 -9.39 12.90
N LYS A 530 -8.97 -10.59 13.45
CA LYS A 530 -7.61 -11.06 13.78
C LYS A 530 -6.75 -11.25 12.54
N LEU A 531 -7.29 -11.88 11.49
CA LEU A 531 -6.59 -12.11 10.24
C LEU A 531 -6.16 -10.78 9.62
N TRP A 532 -7.09 -9.83 9.56
CA TRP A 532 -6.84 -8.50 9.04
C TRP A 532 -5.73 -7.75 9.83
N ILE A 533 -5.73 -7.83 11.17
CA ILE A 533 -4.65 -7.26 12.01
C ILE A 533 -3.27 -7.89 11.67
N LYS A 534 -3.21 -9.20 11.39
CA LYS A 534 -1.96 -9.87 10.98
C LYS A 534 -1.48 -9.37 9.60
N GLU A 535 -2.39 -9.21 8.64
CA GLU A 535 -2.06 -8.69 7.30
C GLU A 535 -1.59 -7.24 7.31
N HIS A 536 -2.14 -6.42 8.21
CA HIS A 536 -1.69 -5.05 8.46
C HIS A 536 -0.29 -5.03 9.08
N ALA A 537 -0.03 -5.85 10.10
CA ALA A 537 1.30 -6.00 10.70
C ALA A 537 2.35 -6.46 9.66
N LEU A 538 1.99 -7.41 8.80
CA LEU A 538 2.85 -7.84 7.68
C LEU A 538 3.10 -6.69 6.68
N SER A 539 2.09 -5.86 6.39
CA SER A 539 2.24 -4.65 5.56
C SER A 539 3.34 -3.73 6.08
N ALA A 540 3.26 -3.38 7.37
CA ALA A 540 4.20 -2.46 8.01
C ALA A 540 5.65 -2.99 7.96
N VAL A 541 5.83 -4.32 8.14
CA VAL A 541 7.15 -4.96 7.98
C VAL A 541 7.65 -4.88 6.54
N MET A 542 6.81 -5.16 5.54
CA MET A 542 7.18 -5.07 4.12
C MET A 542 7.56 -3.63 3.71
N GLN A 543 6.81 -2.64 4.18
CA GLN A 543 7.06 -1.22 3.90
C GLN A 543 8.35 -0.73 4.57
N LYS A 544 8.57 -1.11 5.83
CA LYS A 544 9.84 -0.83 6.53
C LYS A 544 11.02 -1.44 5.76
N HIS A 545 10.90 -2.68 5.31
CA HIS A 545 11.95 -3.32 4.50
C HIS A 545 12.21 -2.58 3.18
N LEU A 546 11.16 -2.16 2.47
CA LEU A 546 11.28 -1.36 1.26
C LEU A 546 12.00 -0.02 1.54
N SER A 547 11.65 0.65 2.65
CA SER A 547 12.28 1.90 3.08
C SER A 547 13.79 1.73 3.32
N GLU A 548 14.16 0.75 4.16
CA GLU A 548 15.56 0.43 4.47
C GLU A 548 16.38 0.08 3.22
N LYS A 549 15.75 -0.60 2.25
CA LYS A 549 16.40 -0.96 0.98
C LYS A 549 16.67 0.27 0.11
N GLN A 550 15.70 1.20 -0.01
CA GLN A 550 15.89 2.43 -0.78
C GLN A 550 16.91 3.36 -0.11
N GLU A 551 16.91 3.46 1.22
CA GLU A 551 17.92 4.22 1.98
C GLU A 551 19.35 3.70 1.72
N LYS A 552 19.56 2.37 1.74
CA LYS A 552 20.83 1.75 1.37
C LYS A 552 21.24 2.04 -0.08
N ILE A 553 20.28 2.05 -1.02
CA ILE A 553 20.54 2.35 -2.43
C ILE A 553 21.04 3.79 -2.60
N ILE A 554 20.35 4.79 -2.04
CA ILE A 554 20.78 6.19 -2.18
C ILE A 554 22.11 6.46 -1.47
N GLN A 555 22.33 5.88 -0.28
CA GLN A 555 23.61 5.99 0.44
C GLN A 555 24.76 5.35 -0.38
N GLY A 556 24.49 4.23 -1.03
CA GLY A 556 25.41 3.59 -1.98
C GLY A 556 25.67 4.43 -3.24
N VAL A 557 24.70 5.19 -3.75
CA VAL A 557 24.91 6.13 -4.87
C VAL A 557 25.79 7.31 -4.43
N VAL A 558 25.46 7.97 -3.33
CA VAL A 558 26.16 9.19 -2.88
C VAL A 558 27.61 8.91 -2.47
N SER A 559 27.86 7.80 -1.76
CA SER A 559 29.23 7.35 -1.42
C SER A 559 30.10 6.99 -2.64
N ARG A 560 29.49 6.70 -3.80
CA ARG A 560 30.21 6.47 -5.06
C ARG A 560 30.55 7.76 -5.82
N LEU A 561 29.85 8.86 -5.57
CA LEU A 561 30.13 10.16 -6.19
C LEU A 561 31.41 10.79 -5.60
N GLY A 562 31.60 10.72 -4.28
CA GLY A 562 32.89 10.95 -3.60
C GLY A 562 33.49 12.38 -3.63
N CYS A 563 32.95 13.29 -4.45
CA CYS A 563 33.38 14.69 -4.54
C CYS A 563 32.49 15.68 -3.76
N LEU A 564 31.31 15.25 -3.30
CA LEU A 564 30.34 16.13 -2.64
C LEU A 564 30.73 16.45 -1.19
N SER A 565 30.40 17.65 -0.72
CA SER A 565 30.51 18.03 0.69
C SER A 565 29.47 17.32 1.56
N ASP A 566 29.74 17.16 2.86
CA ASP A 566 28.81 16.51 3.81
C ASP A 566 27.42 17.18 3.83
N GLU A 567 27.35 18.51 3.68
CA GLU A 567 26.10 19.26 3.53
C GLU A 567 25.32 18.84 2.28
N SER A 568 26.03 18.67 1.15
CA SER A 568 25.45 18.22 -0.13
C SER A 568 24.97 16.76 -0.05
N VAL A 569 25.75 15.91 0.63
CA VAL A 569 25.39 14.50 0.92
C VAL A 569 24.11 14.46 1.75
N ASN A 570 24.06 15.21 2.85
CA ASN A 570 22.89 15.25 3.73
C ASN A 570 21.65 15.78 3.01
N PHE A 571 21.77 16.84 2.21
CA PHE A 571 20.66 17.36 1.40
C PHE A 571 20.06 16.30 0.46
N ILE A 572 20.90 15.53 -0.25
CA ILE A 572 20.45 14.45 -1.13
C ILE A 572 19.69 13.36 -0.33
N LEU A 573 20.20 12.98 0.85
CA LEU A 573 19.57 11.97 1.71
C LEU A 573 18.24 12.46 2.29
N GLN A 574 18.17 13.70 2.78
CA GLN A 574 16.94 14.32 3.26
C GLN A 574 15.88 14.42 2.15
N LYS A 575 16.28 14.87 0.95
CA LYS A 575 15.35 14.99 -0.19
C LYS A 575 14.83 13.61 -0.61
N HIS A 576 15.69 12.60 -0.71
CA HIS A 576 15.26 11.21 -0.96
C HIS A 576 14.26 10.71 0.08
N ARG A 577 14.54 10.93 1.37
CA ARG A 577 13.65 10.52 2.48
C ARG A 577 12.27 11.16 2.38
N LEU A 578 12.19 12.47 2.09
CA LEU A 578 10.91 13.18 1.91
C LEU A 578 10.05 12.57 0.78
N LEU A 579 10.67 12.32 -0.38
CA LEU A 579 9.98 11.75 -1.54
C LEU A 579 9.56 10.29 -1.26
N LEU A 580 10.44 9.49 -0.64
CA LEU A 580 10.17 8.11 -0.25
C LEU A 580 9.02 8.00 0.77
N CYS A 581 8.95 8.89 1.77
CA CYS A 581 7.81 8.94 2.70
C CYS A 581 6.48 9.22 1.97
N SER A 582 6.48 10.13 1.00
CA SER A 582 5.29 10.41 0.16
C SER A 582 4.86 9.15 -0.63
N VAL A 583 5.82 8.44 -1.24
CA VAL A 583 5.58 7.20 -1.99
C VAL A 583 5.02 6.10 -1.09
N LEU A 584 5.66 5.83 0.04
CA LEU A 584 5.24 4.78 0.97
C LEU A 584 3.83 5.04 1.49
N ARG A 585 3.51 6.28 1.90
CA ARG A 585 2.17 6.63 2.38
C ARG A 585 1.09 6.36 1.32
N ARG A 586 1.31 6.74 0.05
CA ARG A 586 0.38 6.43 -1.05
C ARG A 586 0.21 4.92 -1.26
N LEU A 587 1.30 4.16 -1.24
CA LEU A 587 1.30 2.71 -1.41
C LEU A 587 0.58 1.98 -0.26
N THR A 588 0.66 2.49 0.98
CA THR A 588 -0.10 1.94 2.12
C THR A 588 -1.59 2.00 1.86
N LEU A 589 -2.11 3.17 1.49
CA LEU A 589 -3.54 3.35 1.27
C LEU A 589 -4.03 2.54 0.06
N ARG A 590 -3.22 2.48 -1.01
CA ARG A 590 -3.46 1.64 -2.18
C ARG A 590 -3.57 0.15 -1.82
N ARG A 591 -2.70 -0.36 -0.94
CA ARG A 591 -2.78 -1.76 -0.45
C ARG A 591 -4.05 -2.02 0.35
N VAL A 592 -4.49 -1.05 1.16
CA VAL A 592 -5.77 -1.14 1.88
C VAL A 592 -6.95 -1.21 0.90
N GLY A 593 -6.94 -0.39 -0.16
CA GLY A 593 -7.92 -0.47 -1.25
C GLY A 593 -8.00 -1.87 -1.88
N MET A 594 -6.86 -2.47 -2.22
CA MET A 594 -6.83 -3.84 -2.77
C MET A 594 -7.33 -4.91 -1.80
N ALA A 595 -7.06 -4.79 -0.50
CA ALA A 595 -7.61 -5.72 0.49
C ALA A 595 -9.15 -5.65 0.53
N VAL A 596 -9.73 -4.46 0.37
CA VAL A 596 -11.19 -4.27 0.28
C VAL A 596 -11.74 -4.84 -1.04
N LEU A 597 -11.06 -4.65 -2.16
CA LEU A 597 -11.45 -5.23 -3.47
C LEU A 597 -11.36 -6.77 -3.46
N ALA A 598 -10.33 -7.35 -2.84
CA ALA A 598 -10.24 -8.79 -2.61
C ALA A 598 -11.41 -9.30 -1.74
N CYS A 599 -11.74 -8.59 -0.67
CA CYS A 599 -12.93 -8.88 0.13
C CYS A 599 -14.23 -8.81 -0.69
N MET A 600 -14.34 -7.90 -1.67
CA MET A 600 -15.49 -7.83 -2.58
C MET A 600 -15.56 -9.04 -3.51
N ARG A 601 -14.46 -9.40 -4.19
CA ARG A 601 -14.39 -10.60 -5.06
C ARG A 601 -14.84 -11.87 -4.32
N MET A 602 -14.33 -12.09 -3.11
CA MET A 602 -14.65 -13.32 -2.36
C MET A 602 -16.01 -13.28 -1.63
N SER A 603 -16.62 -12.10 -1.45
CA SER A 603 -17.80 -11.91 -0.57
C SER A 603 -18.95 -12.86 -0.85
N ARG A 604 -19.32 -13.05 -2.12
CA ARG A 604 -20.46 -13.89 -2.53
C ARG A 604 -20.21 -15.36 -2.22
N LYS A 605 -19.07 -15.91 -2.66
CA LYS A 605 -18.69 -17.32 -2.42
C LYS A 605 -18.52 -17.59 -0.92
N LYS A 606 -17.87 -16.67 -0.19
CA LYS A 606 -17.72 -16.72 1.28
C LYS A 606 -19.06 -16.72 2.01
N SER A 607 -20.06 -15.96 1.54
CA SER A 607 -21.40 -15.92 2.15
C SER A 607 -22.19 -17.22 1.91
N LEU A 608 -22.08 -17.84 0.72
CA LEU A 608 -22.70 -19.15 0.44
C LEU A 608 -22.10 -20.23 1.33
N LEU A 609 -20.76 -20.29 1.40
CA LEU A 609 -20.05 -21.25 2.25
C LEU A 609 -20.34 -21.04 3.75
N GLN A 610 -20.45 -19.78 4.19
CA GLN A 610 -20.88 -19.45 5.55
C GLN A 610 -22.28 -20.00 5.83
N GLU A 611 -23.23 -19.84 4.90
CA GLU A 611 -24.58 -20.34 5.05
C GLU A 611 -24.61 -21.89 5.15
N LEU A 612 -23.87 -22.59 4.29
CA LEU A 612 -23.74 -24.06 4.33
C LEU A 612 -23.14 -24.54 5.67
N ARG A 613 -22.06 -23.92 6.15
CA ARG A 613 -21.47 -24.22 7.48
C ARG A 613 -22.46 -24.01 8.62
N VAL A 614 -23.20 -22.91 8.58
CA VAL A 614 -24.20 -22.55 9.60
C VAL A 614 -25.36 -23.55 9.58
N GLN A 615 -25.88 -23.93 8.40
CA GLN A 615 -26.91 -24.96 8.28
C GLN A 615 -26.41 -26.32 8.83
N HIS A 616 -25.23 -26.78 8.41
CA HIS A 616 -24.67 -28.05 8.85
C HIS A 616 -24.43 -28.12 10.37
N THR A 617 -23.81 -27.09 10.97
CA THR A 617 -23.53 -27.06 12.42
C THR A 617 -24.81 -27.08 13.27
N LEU A 618 -25.89 -26.47 12.78
CA LEU A 618 -27.18 -26.48 13.47
C LEU A 618 -27.91 -27.82 13.32
N GLN A 619 -27.83 -28.44 12.15
CA GLN A 619 -28.39 -29.76 11.87
C GLN A 619 -27.72 -30.83 12.75
N LYS A 620 -26.38 -30.80 12.86
CA LYS A 620 -25.57 -31.66 13.75
C LYS A 620 -25.96 -31.55 15.23
N GLY A 621 -26.42 -30.38 15.66
CA GLY A 621 -26.84 -30.11 17.04
C GLY A 621 -28.34 -30.34 17.32
N SER A 622 -29.05 -31.11 16.48
CA SER A 622 -30.52 -31.22 16.52
C SER A 622 -31.12 -32.64 16.55
N SER A 623 -30.35 -33.71 16.31
CA SER A 623 -30.80 -35.11 16.44
C SER A 623 -29.79 -35.96 17.24
N PRO A 624 -30.25 -36.78 18.21
CA PRO A 624 -29.44 -37.80 18.88
C PRO A 624 -29.61 -39.21 18.30
N CYS A 625 -30.50 -39.42 17.32
CA CYS A 625 -30.65 -40.66 16.57
C CYS A 625 -30.28 -40.39 15.11
N HIS A 626 -29.23 -41.04 14.63
CA HIS A 626 -28.83 -41.05 13.23
C HIS A 626 -29.28 -42.36 12.62
N ASP A 627 -30.09 -42.26 11.58
CA ASP A 627 -30.19 -43.33 10.57
C ASP A 627 -28.89 -43.37 9.75
N GLU A 628 -28.52 -44.51 9.18
CA GLU A 628 -27.27 -44.65 8.40
C GLU A 628 -27.28 -43.69 7.20
N ASP A 629 -28.40 -43.63 6.48
CA ASP A 629 -28.59 -42.72 5.33
C ASP A 629 -28.45 -41.24 5.74
N GLN A 630 -28.90 -40.89 6.95
CA GLN A 630 -28.80 -39.52 7.49
C GLN A 630 -27.36 -39.17 7.88
N TRP A 631 -26.60 -40.14 8.41
CA TRP A 631 -25.17 -39.99 8.70
C TRP A 631 -24.33 -39.90 7.42
N GLN A 632 -24.64 -40.70 6.39
CA GLN A 632 -23.99 -40.63 5.09
C GLN A 632 -24.25 -39.30 4.40
N LEU A 633 -25.49 -38.80 4.42
CA LEU A 633 -25.83 -37.47 3.92
C LEU A 633 -25.07 -36.36 4.67
N GLN A 634 -24.99 -36.45 6.00
CA GLN A 634 -24.22 -35.50 6.81
C GLN A 634 -22.73 -35.51 6.43
N LYS A 635 -22.13 -36.68 6.21
CA LYS A 635 -20.75 -36.81 5.74
C LYS A 635 -20.53 -36.25 4.33
N ALA A 636 -21.50 -36.45 3.42
CA ALA A 636 -21.42 -35.86 2.08
C ALA A 636 -21.45 -34.32 2.14
N VAL A 637 -22.26 -33.74 3.02
CA VAL A 637 -22.28 -32.29 3.28
C VAL A 637 -20.97 -31.83 3.94
N GLU A 638 -20.40 -32.58 4.88
CA GLU A 638 -19.07 -32.27 5.45
C GLU A 638 -17.97 -32.30 4.37
N SER A 639 -17.96 -33.27 3.45
CA SER A 639 -17.02 -33.33 2.31
C SER A 639 -17.17 -32.12 1.40
N HIS A 640 -18.39 -31.82 0.96
CA HIS A 640 -18.67 -30.68 0.08
C HIS A 640 -18.30 -29.33 0.72
N ILE A 641 -18.47 -29.17 2.04
CA ILE A 641 -18.02 -27.97 2.75
C ILE A 641 -16.49 -27.86 2.69
N VAL A 642 -15.74 -28.95 2.86
CA VAL A 642 -14.27 -28.95 2.78
C VAL A 642 -13.78 -28.70 1.34
N GLU A 643 -14.45 -29.26 0.34
CA GLU A 643 -14.13 -29.06 -1.09
C GLU A 643 -14.35 -27.60 -1.52
N GLU A 644 -15.46 -26.97 -1.14
CA GLU A 644 -15.68 -25.53 -1.40
C GLU A 644 -14.84 -24.62 -0.48
N GLU A 645 -14.34 -25.10 0.67
CA GLU A 645 -13.34 -24.40 1.49
C GLU A 645 -11.98 -24.33 0.80
N GLU A 646 -11.46 -25.46 0.33
CA GLU A 646 -10.17 -25.56 -0.37
C GLU A 646 -10.18 -24.69 -1.63
N LYS A 647 -11.23 -24.81 -2.45
CA LYS A 647 -11.45 -23.97 -3.63
C LYS A 647 -11.58 -22.49 -3.31
N LEU A 648 -12.31 -22.10 -2.26
CA LEU A 648 -12.39 -20.70 -1.84
C LEU A 648 -11.02 -20.17 -1.39
N GLU A 649 -10.21 -21.00 -0.73
CA GLU A 649 -8.85 -20.65 -0.34
C GLU A 649 -7.93 -20.47 -1.56
N GLU A 650 -7.94 -21.41 -2.52
CA GLU A 650 -7.19 -21.30 -3.78
C GLU A 650 -7.54 -20.01 -4.56
N GLU A 651 -8.83 -19.71 -4.75
CA GLU A 651 -9.29 -18.50 -5.41
C GLU A 651 -8.93 -17.22 -4.64
N THR A 652 -8.94 -17.27 -3.31
CA THR A 652 -8.51 -16.15 -2.45
C THR A 652 -7.01 -15.92 -2.63
N GLN A 653 -6.19 -16.98 -2.61
CA GLN A 653 -4.74 -16.90 -2.82
C GLN A 653 -4.41 -16.37 -4.22
N GLN A 654 -5.11 -16.83 -5.26
CA GLN A 654 -4.98 -16.33 -6.63
C GLN A 654 -5.34 -14.84 -6.73
N THR A 655 -6.46 -14.42 -6.14
CA THR A 655 -6.88 -13.02 -6.08
C THR A 655 -5.86 -12.13 -5.37
N LEU A 656 -5.32 -12.60 -4.24
CA LEU A 656 -4.27 -11.89 -3.51
C LEU A 656 -2.96 -11.82 -4.30
N LEU A 657 -2.62 -12.85 -5.08
CA LEU A 657 -1.46 -12.87 -5.96
C LEU A 657 -1.59 -11.87 -7.12
N GLU A 658 -2.76 -11.77 -7.73
CA GLU A 658 -3.06 -10.78 -8.78
C GLU A 658 -2.90 -9.34 -8.27
N PHE A 659 -3.55 -9.02 -7.15
CA PHE A 659 -3.41 -7.70 -6.52
C PHE A 659 -1.97 -7.45 -6.01
N HIS A 660 -1.26 -8.47 -5.53
CA HIS A 660 0.14 -8.35 -5.17
C HIS A 660 1.01 -8.03 -6.40
N GLN A 661 0.78 -8.70 -7.53
CA GLN A 661 1.52 -8.45 -8.76
C GLN A 661 1.24 -7.04 -9.31
N GLN A 662 0.01 -6.55 -9.21
CA GLN A 662 -0.34 -5.16 -9.54
C GLN A 662 0.30 -4.15 -8.57
N LEU A 663 0.31 -4.44 -7.26
CA LEU A 663 1.01 -3.61 -6.29
C LEU A 663 2.51 -3.53 -6.60
N VAL A 664 3.13 -4.64 -7.00
CA VAL A 664 4.56 -4.68 -7.35
C VAL A 664 4.86 -3.84 -8.60
N THR A 665 3.98 -3.77 -9.59
CA THR A 665 4.16 -2.86 -10.75
C THR A 665 3.98 -1.39 -10.34
N GLU A 666 2.92 -1.06 -9.58
CA GLU A 666 2.70 0.31 -9.07
C GLU A 666 3.85 0.78 -8.15
N ILE A 667 4.46 -0.13 -7.36
CA ILE A 667 5.68 0.13 -6.60
C ILE A 667 6.86 0.44 -7.54
N GLN A 668 7.06 -0.34 -8.60
CA GLN A 668 8.17 -0.12 -9.54
C GLN A 668 8.05 1.23 -10.25
N GLU A 669 6.85 1.61 -10.67
CA GLU A 669 6.55 2.90 -11.31
C GLU A 669 6.80 4.07 -10.33
N ALA A 670 6.25 4.00 -9.11
CA ALA A 670 6.48 5.03 -8.09
C ALA A 670 7.97 5.18 -7.72
N LEU A 671 8.72 4.07 -7.67
CA LEU A 671 10.17 4.08 -7.47
C LEU A 671 10.94 4.62 -8.68
N GLN A 672 10.42 4.45 -9.90
CA GLN A 672 11.01 5.03 -11.10
C GLN A 672 10.86 6.56 -11.12
N PHE A 673 9.70 7.09 -10.72
CA PHE A 673 9.52 8.53 -10.50
C PHE A 673 10.46 9.08 -9.41
N LEU A 674 10.58 8.37 -8.29
CA LEU A 674 11.54 8.70 -7.23
C LEU A 674 12.98 8.74 -7.78
N GLN A 675 13.39 7.73 -8.56
CA GLN A 675 14.72 7.68 -9.16
C GLN A 675 14.96 8.86 -10.11
N GLN A 676 14.05 9.13 -11.04
CA GLN A 676 14.18 10.24 -12.01
C GLN A 676 14.30 11.60 -11.29
N HIS A 677 13.47 11.82 -10.27
CA HIS A 677 13.55 13.05 -9.47
C HIS A 677 14.88 13.15 -8.70
N MET A 678 15.39 12.04 -8.17
CA MET A 678 16.66 12.03 -7.45
C MET A 678 17.88 12.18 -8.36
N GLU A 679 17.85 11.64 -9.58
CA GLU A 679 18.88 11.89 -10.60
C GLU A 679 19.02 13.39 -10.91
N HIS A 680 17.90 14.11 -11.00
CA HIS A 680 17.86 15.56 -11.19
C HIS A 680 18.37 16.34 -9.97
N VAL A 681 17.99 15.95 -8.75
CA VAL A 681 18.48 16.55 -7.49
C VAL A 681 20.00 16.35 -7.36
N ILE A 682 20.51 15.15 -7.63
CA ILE A 682 21.94 14.84 -7.63
C ILE A 682 22.66 15.67 -8.71
N GLY A 683 22.13 15.72 -9.93
CA GLY A 683 22.70 16.49 -11.04
C GLY A 683 22.81 17.99 -10.73
N ARG A 684 21.75 18.60 -10.18
CA ARG A 684 21.75 19.99 -9.70
C ARG A 684 22.78 20.22 -8.59
N THR A 685 22.88 19.29 -7.64
CA THR A 685 23.82 19.38 -6.51
C THR A 685 25.27 19.30 -6.98
N LEU A 686 25.58 18.39 -7.91
CA LEU A 686 26.90 18.27 -8.55
C LEU A 686 27.25 19.54 -9.36
N LEU A 687 26.30 20.09 -10.13
CA LEU A 687 26.48 21.35 -10.87
C LEU A 687 26.78 22.52 -9.92
N HIS A 688 26.06 22.61 -8.81
CA HIS A 688 26.27 23.66 -7.81
C HIS A 688 27.63 23.55 -7.14
N HIS A 689 28.02 22.34 -6.73
CA HIS A 689 29.35 22.05 -6.17
C HIS A 689 30.48 22.41 -7.16
N ALA A 690 30.37 21.99 -8.43
CA ALA A 690 31.37 22.33 -9.45
C ALA A 690 31.51 23.85 -9.67
N ARG A 691 30.41 24.62 -9.62
CA ARG A 691 30.44 26.09 -9.70
C ARG A 691 31.10 26.72 -8.47
N GLN A 692 30.86 26.18 -7.27
CA GLN A 692 31.52 26.66 -6.06
C GLN A 692 33.03 26.40 -6.08
N GLU A 693 33.48 25.21 -6.53
CA GLU A 693 34.91 24.91 -6.66
C GLU A 693 35.60 25.75 -7.74
N ALA A 694 34.91 26.05 -8.85
CA ALA A 694 35.43 26.99 -9.85
C ALA A 694 35.59 28.41 -9.29
N GLY A 695 34.58 28.93 -8.59
CA GLY A 695 34.61 30.28 -8.02
C GLY A 695 35.61 30.48 -6.88
N LYS A 696 36.05 29.42 -6.21
CA LYS A 696 37.14 29.48 -5.20
C LYS A 696 38.53 29.71 -5.81
N LYS A 697 38.70 29.49 -7.11
CA LYS A 697 40.00 29.60 -7.80
C LYS A 697 40.29 31.00 -8.34
N THR A 698 39.27 31.86 -8.43
CA THR A 698 39.38 33.28 -8.80
C THR A 698 39.22 34.13 -7.55
N SER A 699 40.32 34.70 -7.04
CA SER A 699 40.28 35.66 -5.93
C SER A 699 40.33 37.09 -6.47
N ASP A 700 39.40 37.95 -6.02
CA ASP A 700 39.27 39.36 -6.45
C ASP A 700 40.63 40.10 -6.46
N ASP A 701 41.47 39.92 -5.42
CA ASP A 701 42.82 40.49 -5.29
C ASP A 701 43.76 40.23 -6.49
N GLU A 702 43.52 39.17 -7.27
CA GLU A 702 44.37 38.77 -8.39
C GLU A 702 43.89 39.34 -9.74
N GLU A 703 42.58 39.55 -9.93
CA GLU A 703 42.04 40.28 -11.09
C GLU A 703 42.33 41.78 -10.97
N ASP A 704 42.09 42.36 -9.79
CA ASP A 704 42.39 43.76 -9.45
C ASP A 704 43.86 44.16 -9.71
N PHE A 705 44.79 43.20 -9.53
CA PHE A 705 46.21 43.39 -9.83
C PHE A 705 46.52 43.26 -11.33
N LYS A 706 45.89 42.31 -12.03
CA LYS A 706 46.05 42.11 -13.47
C LYS A 706 45.52 43.31 -14.26
N GLU A 707 44.38 43.89 -13.85
CA GLU A 707 43.81 45.08 -14.49
C GLU A 707 44.72 46.31 -14.35
N ARG A 708 45.17 46.63 -13.12
CA ARG A 708 46.15 47.70 -12.86
C ARG A 708 47.47 47.51 -13.62
N LEU A 709 47.91 46.27 -13.82
CA LEU A 709 49.10 45.95 -14.61
C LEU A 709 48.89 46.19 -16.11
N VAL A 710 47.70 45.90 -16.64
CA VAL A 710 47.35 46.18 -18.05
C VAL A 710 47.31 47.68 -18.30
N GLU A 711 46.68 48.47 -17.43
CA GLU A 711 46.67 49.94 -17.52
C GLU A 711 48.10 50.50 -17.54
N ALA A 712 48.93 50.12 -16.58
CA ALA A 712 50.34 50.56 -16.51
C ALA A 712 51.18 50.10 -17.72
N ALA A 713 50.87 48.95 -18.32
CA ALA A 713 51.55 48.47 -19.52
C ALA A 713 51.15 49.27 -20.78
N VAL A 714 49.91 49.76 -20.85
CA VAL A 714 49.41 50.61 -21.94
C VAL A 714 49.93 52.05 -21.83
N GLU A 715 50.07 52.57 -20.61
CA GLU A 715 50.64 53.91 -20.35
C GLU A 715 52.18 53.96 -20.41
N SER A 716 52.86 52.81 -20.39
CA SER A 716 54.33 52.74 -20.37
C SER A 716 54.97 53.12 -21.71
N VAL A 717 55.75 54.22 -21.70
CA VAL A 717 56.62 54.66 -22.81
C VAL A 717 57.64 53.58 -23.24
N TYR A 718 57.93 52.59 -22.39
CA TYR A 718 58.84 51.48 -22.67
C TYR A 718 58.13 50.23 -23.24
N GLY A 719 56.80 50.16 -23.11
CA GLY A 719 55.93 49.09 -23.62
C GLY A 719 55.63 49.23 -25.10
N THR A 720 56.65 49.16 -25.97
CA THR A 720 56.39 49.23 -27.43
C THR A 720 55.57 48.03 -27.91
N SER A 721 54.64 48.26 -28.85
CA SER A 721 53.75 47.23 -29.41
C SER A 721 54.50 45.96 -29.87
N ASN A 722 55.68 46.10 -30.48
CA ASN A 722 56.51 44.96 -30.90
C ASN A 722 57.03 44.12 -29.71
N ASN A 723 57.38 44.75 -28.59
CA ASN A 723 57.86 44.02 -27.40
C ASN A 723 56.71 43.26 -26.72
N ILE A 724 55.55 43.90 -26.59
CA ILE A 724 54.34 43.28 -26.01
C ILE A 724 53.85 42.14 -26.91
N ASN A 725 53.76 42.35 -28.22
CA ASN A 725 53.39 41.30 -29.17
C ASN A 725 54.34 40.10 -29.12
N ARG A 726 55.65 40.33 -28.96
CA ARG A 726 56.64 39.24 -28.81
C ARG A 726 56.43 38.46 -27.50
N LEU A 727 56.16 39.14 -26.39
CA LEU A 727 55.85 38.51 -25.10
C LEU A 727 54.57 37.66 -25.20
N VAL A 728 53.51 38.22 -25.76
CA VAL A 728 52.22 37.55 -25.99
C VAL A 728 52.37 36.33 -26.92
N GLN A 729 53.15 36.43 -28.01
CA GLN A 729 53.47 35.29 -28.87
C GLN A 729 54.27 34.20 -28.13
N SER A 730 55.24 34.59 -27.28
CA SER A 730 56.01 33.65 -26.45
C SER A 730 55.09 32.90 -25.48
N TYR A 731 54.19 33.62 -24.80
CA TYR A 731 53.20 33.05 -23.89
C TYR A 731 52.25 32.07 -24.60
N TYR A 732 51.68 32.44 -25.76
CA TYR A 732 50.85 31.51 -26.53
C TYR A 732 51.62 30.28 -27.04
N GLN A 733 52.91 30.41 -27.39
CA GLN A 733 53.76 29.26 -27.72
C GLN A 733 54.05 28.36 -26.51
N GLN A 734 54.19 28.94 -25.31
CA GLN A 734 54.38 28.20 -24.06
C GLN A 734 53.10 27.48 -23.64
N LEU A 735 51.94 28.14 -23.72
CA LEU A 735 50.63 27.54 -23.53
C LEU A 735 50.39 26.38 -24.52
N GLY A 736 50.74 26.55 -25.80
CA GLY A 736 50.68 25.50 -26.80
C GLY A 736 51.48 24.25 -26.40
N LYS A 737 52.75 24.43 -26.02
CA LYS A 737 53.63 23.33 -25.55
C LYS A 737 53.10 22.64 -24.29
N ILE A 738 52.57 23.39 -23.32
CA ILE A 738 51.97 22.85 -22.10
C ILE A 738 50.72 22.02 -22.44
N THR A 739 49.87 22.53 -23.33
CA THR A 739 48.63 21.87 -23.76
C THR A 739 48.92 20.59 -24.55
N GLU A 740 49.79 20.64 -25.55
CA GLU A 740 50.25 19.47 -26.32
C GLU A 740 50.89 18.41 -25.41
N GLY A 741 51.72 18.84 -24.44
CA GLY A 741 52.33 17.98 -23.45
C GLY A 741 51.31 17.29 -22.53
N TYR A 742 50.27 18.01 -22.11
CA TYR A 742 49.16 17.44 -21.34
C TYR A 742 48.32 16.48 -22.18
N GLU A 743 47.98 16.80 -23.42
CA GLU A 743 47.23 15.89 -24.30
C GLU A 743 48.01 14.59 -24.58
N GLY A 744 49.32 14.69 -24.81
CA GLY A 744 50.20 13.53 -24.94
C GLY A 744 50.21 12.65 -23.69
N LYS A 745 50.44 13.24 -22.51
CA LYS A 745 50.40 12.54 -21.21
C LYS A 745 49.03 11.90 -20.95
N LYS A 746 47.94 12.62 -21.20
CA LYS A 746 46.54 12.17 -21.06
C LYS A 746 46.26 10.98 -21.97
N LEU A 747 46.67 11.03 -23.24
CA LEU A 747 46.52 9.93 -24.18
C LEU A 747 47.32 8.69 -23.73
N GLN A 748 48.53 8.89 -23.20
CA GLN A 748 49.37 7.82 -22.65
C GLN A 748 48.76 7.18 -21.39
N GLN A 749 48.25 8.00 -20.46
CA GLN A 749 47.54 7.56 -19.25
C GLN A 749 46.27 6.76 -19.60
N LEU A 750 45.51 7.21 -20.60
CA LEU A 750 44.31 6.50 -21.06
C LEU A 750 44.66 5.15 -21.72
N LYS A 751 45.74 5.10 -22.51
CA LYS A 751 46.25 3.85 -23.13
C LYS A 751 46.74 2.86 -22.07
N SER A 752 47.49 3.29 -21.06
CA SER A 752 47.98 2.40 -19.99
C SER A 752 46.83 1.87 -19.14
N LEU A 753 45.88 2.73 -18.71
CA LEU A 753 44.68 2.30 -17.98
C LEU A 753 43.78 1.37 -18.81
N GLN A 754 43.71 1.54 -20.13
CA GLN A 754 42.98 0.64 -21.02
C GLN A 754 43.65 -0.73 -21.14
N ALA A 755 44.99 -0.77 -21.22
CA ALA A 755 45.76 -2.02 -21.21
C ALA A 755 45.61 -2.75 -19.86
N GLU A 756 45.74 -2.03 -18.75
CA GLU A 756 45.59 -2.58 -17.40
C GLU A 756 44.17 -3.12 -17.15
N ARG A 757 43.14 -2.46 -17.69
CA ARG A 757 41.76 -2.97 -17.69
C ARG A 757 41.62 -4.27 -18.48
N GLY A 758 42.37 -4.45 -19.56
CA GLY A 758 42.44 -5.71 -20.32
C GLY A 758 43.11 -6.82 -19.51
N GLU A 759 44.25 -6.52 -18.88
CA GLU A 759 45.00 -7.44 -18.02
C GLU A 759 44.19 -7.87 -16.79
N ARG A 760 43.59 -6.95 -16.03
CA ARG A 760 42.77 -7.31 -14.86
C ARG A 760 41.53 -8.14 -15.23
N LYS A 761 40.90 -7.88 -16.38
CA LYS A 761 39.82 -8.74 -16.89
C LYS A 761 40.31 -10.15 -17.21
N ARG A 762 41.51 -10.31 -17.78
CA ARG A 762 42.12 -11.62 -18.05
C ARG A 762 42.48 -12.34 -16.74
N LEU A 763 43.08 -11.65 -15.79
CA LEU A 763 43.46 -12.19 -14.48
C LEU A 763 42.23 -12.64 -13.68
N LYS A 764 41.18 -11.81 -13.56
CA LYS A 764 39.96 -12.20 -12.85
C LYS A 764 39.16 -13.27 -13.57
N LYS A 765 39.14 -13.31 -14.92
CA LYS A 765 38.55 -14.44 -15.67
C LYS A 765 39.31 -15.77 -15.47
N LYS A 766 40.63 -15.73 -15.26
CA LYS A 766 41.39 -16.92 -14.80
C LYS A 766 40.96 -17.34 -13.39
N GLN A 767 40.78 -16.38 -12.48
CA GLN A 767 40.36 -16.62 -11.10
C GLN A 767 38.92 -17.18 -11.01
N GLU A 768 37.98 -16.70 -11.84
CA GLU A 768 36.64 -17.29 -12.00
C GLU A 768 36.69 -18.71 -12.59
N ASN A 769 37.59 -18.96 -13.56
CA ASN A 769 37.81 -20.30 -14.10
C ASN A 769 38.38 -21.26 -13.04
N GLU A 770 39.26 -20.80 -12.14
CA GLU A 770 39.78 -21.60 -11.02
C GLU A 770 38.72 -21.85 -9.94
N LEU A 771 37.88 -20.86 -9.61
CA LEU A 771 36.76 -21.02 -8.68
C LEU A 771 35.71 -21.99 -9.24
N THR A 772 35.34 -21.87 -10.51
CA THR A 772 34.41 -22.82 -11.16
C THR A 772 35.01 -24.21 -11.36
N LEU A 773 36.34 -24.35 -11.41
CA LEU A 773 37.01 -25.66 -11.38
C LEU A 773 36.93 -26.31 -9.98
N LYS A 774 37.12 -25.52 -8.92
CA LYS A 774 36.95 -25.97 -7.52
C LYS A 774 35.48 -26.29 -7.18
N GLU A 775 34.52 -25.52 -7.69
CA GLU A 775 33.09 -25.81 -7.57
C GLU A 775 32.69 -27.10 -8.31
N LYS A 776 33.30 -27.39 -9.47
CA LYS A 776 33.07 -28.66 -10.19
C LYS A 776 33.53 -29.88 -9.39
N GLN A 777 34.53 -29.73 -8.52
CA GLN A 777 34.96 -30.79 -7.60
C GLN A 777 34.02 -30.94 -6.40
N THR A 778 33.35 -29.87 -5.94
CA THR A 778 32.35 -29.92 -4.85
C THR A 778 30.95 -30.33 -5.31
N LYS A 779 30.65 -30.24 -6.62
CA LYS A 779 29.39 -30.73 -7.20
C LYS A 779 29.14 -32.24 -7.04
N GLY A 780 30.14 -33.03 -6.65
CA GLY A 780 29.96 -34.46 -6.35
C GLY A 780 29.22 -34.76 -5.04
N LEU A 781 28.90 -33.75 -4.20
CA LEU A 781 28.36 -33.97 -2.85
C LEU A 781 27.02 -33.26 -2.54
N LEU A 782 26.40 -32.58 -3.52
CA LEU A 782 25.12 -31.89 -3.32
C LEU A 782 23.99 -32.59 -4.08
N ASN A 783 22.96 -32.99 -3.34
CA ASN A 783 21.88 -33.87 -3.79
C ASN A 783 21.16 -33.38 -5.06
N VAL A 784 20.89 -34.35 -5.94
CA VAL A 784 20.17 -34.19 -7.22
C VAL A 784 18.68 -33.82 -7.03
N SER A 785 18.14 -33.92 -5.81
CA SER A 785 16.71 -33.74 -5.50
C SER A 785 16.25 -32.29 -5.24
N SER A 786 17.07 -31.26 -5.48
CA SER A 786 16.62 -29.87 -5.34
C SER A 786 15.63 -29.47 -6.45
N ALA A 787 14.47 -28.95 -6.03
CA ALA A 787 13.41 -28.48 -6.91
C ALA A 787 13.94 -27.43 -7.90
N VAL A 788 13.39 -27.41 -9.12
CA VAL A 788 13.83 -26.52 -10.21
C VAL A 788 13.89 -25.05 -9.77
N HIS A 789 12.92 -24.63 -8.94
CA HIS A 789 12.88 -23.30 -8.34
C HIS A 789 14.13 -22.97 -7.51
N GLN A 790 14.58 -23.85 -6.61
CA GLN A 790 15.79 -23.63 -5.80
C GLN A 790 17.05 -23.53 -6.66
N ARG A 791 17.14 -24.33 -7.74
CA ARG A 791 18.23 -24.23 -8.72
C ARG A 791 18.19 -22.92 -9.49
N MET A 792 17.00 -22.45 -9.85
CA MET A 792 16.81 -21.15 -10.51
C MET A 792 17.18 -19.99 -9.58
N VAL A 793 16.74 -20.00 -8.33
CA VAL A 793 17.08 -18.99 -7.30
C VAL A 793 18.58 -18.97 -7.01
N LEU A 794 19.23 -20.14 -6.85
CA LEU A 794 20.69 -20.21 -6.71
C LEU A 794 21.43 -19.70 -7.95
N HIS A 795 20.92 -19.99 -9.14
CA HIS A 795 21.50 -19.46 -10.38
C HIS A 795 21.34 -17.94 -10.48
N GLN A 796 20.16 -17.40 -10.11
CA GLN A 796 19.88 -15.97 -10.08
C GLN A 796 20.77 -15.25 -9.06
N LYS A 797 20.91 -15.79 -7.83
CA LYS A 797 21.85 -15.30 -6.81
C LYS A 797 23.29 -15.28 -7.33
N LYS A 798 23.73 -16.35 -8.02
CA LYS A 798 25.05 -16.40 -8.66
C LYS A 798 25.25 -15.35 -9.75
N VAL A 799 24.25 -15.12 -10.59
CA VAL A 799 24.29 -14.09 -11.64
C VAL A 799 24.29 -12.68 -11.04
N LEU A 800 23.53 -12.44 -9.97
CA LEU A 800 23.54 -11.16 -9.24
C LEU A 800 24.89 -10.90 -8.57
N ALA A 801 25.45 -11.87 -7.84
CA ALA A 801 26.77 -11.74 -7.23
C ALA A 801 27.90 -11.51 -8.28
N GLN A 802 27.83 -12.19 -9.43
CA GLN A 802 28.72 -11.94 -10.57
C GLN A 802 28.54 -10.51 -11.13
N PHE A 803 27.31 -10.04 -11.25
CA PHE A 803 27.00 -8.70 -11.71
C PHE A 803 27.52 -7.63 -10.74
N GLU A 804 27.29 -7.78 -9.44
CA GLU A 804 27.78 -6.89 -8.39
C GLU A 804 29.31 -6.83 -8.37
N LEU A 805 29.98 -7.98 -8.41
CA LEU A 805 31.44 -8.05 -8.54
C LEU A 805 31.93 -7.35 -9.81
N GLN A 806 31.25 -7.54 -10.95
CA GLN A 806 31.57 -6.87 -12.21
C GLN A 806 31.35 -5.35 -12.14
N GLN A 807 30.33 -4.86 -11.42
CA GLN A 807 30.11 -3.44 -11.19
C GLN A 807 31.17 -2.85 -10.24
N GLN A 808 31.58 -3.59 -9.20
CA GLN A 808 32.64 -3.16 -8.28
C GLN A 808 33.98 -3.03 -9.01
N ILE A 809 34.33 -3.99 -9.88
CA ILE A 809 35.52 -3.92 -10.75
C ILE A 809 35.43 -2.71 -11.71
N ARG A 810 34.24 -2.43 -12.26
CA ARG A 810 34.00 -1.26 -13.12
C ARG A 810 34.20 0.04 -12.33
N LEU A 811 33.71 0.11 -11.10
CA LEU A 811 33.85 1.24 -10.20
C LEU A 811 35.32 1.49 -9.82
N GLU A 812 36.06 0.46 -9.40
CA GLU A 812 37.50 0.53 -9.08
C GLU A 812 38.30 1.06 -10.28
N SER A 813 38.02 0.54 -11.49
CA SER A 813 38.65 0.99 -12.73
C SER A 813 38.33 2.46 -13.06
N LEU A 814 37.11 2.92 -12.77
CA LEU A 814 36.72 4.33 -12.94
C LEU A 814 37.37 5.23 -11.88
N LYS A 815 37.45 4.81 -10.61
CA LYS A 815 38.13 5.54 -9.54
C LYS A 815 39.61 5.75 -9.86
N GLN A 816 40.32 4.72 -10.32
CA GLN A 816 41.73 4.85 -10.73
C GLN A 816 41.90 5.73 -11.98
N LYS A 817 40.96 5.67 -12.93
CA LYS A 817 40.94 6.59 -14.08
C LYS A 817 40.74 8.04 -13.64
N LEU A 818 39.84 8.29 -12.69
CA LEU A 818 39.58 9.61 -12.13
C LEU A 818 40.83 10.15 -11.43
N LEU A 819 41.43 9.38 -10.53
CA LEU A 819 42.66 9.77 -9.81
C LEU A 819 43.82 10.05 -10.76
N GLY A 820 44.02 9.22 -11.79
CA GLY A 820 45.06 9.42 -12.79
C GLY A 820 44.85 10.66 -13.66
N LEU A 821 43.60 11.01 -13.98
CA LEU A 821 43.28 12.24 -14.70
C LEU A 821 43.39 13.47 -13.81
N HIS A 822 42.89 13.40 -12.56
CA HIS A 822 43.00 14.50 -11.59
C HIS A 822 44.47 14.85 -11.29
N HIS A 823 45.38 13.86 -11.22
CA HIS A 823 46.80 14.15 -11.05
C HIS A 823 47.38 14.92 -12.25
N LEU A 824 47.03 14.52 -13.49
CA LEU A 824 47.43 15.24 -14.71
C LEU A 824 46.79 16.61 -14.83
N GLU A 825 45.56 16.79 -14.36
CA GLU A 825 44.83 18.05 -14.34
C GLU A 825 45.45 19.02 -13.33
N THR A 826 45.79 18.56 -12.12
CA THR A 826 46.55 19.37 -11.16
C THR A 826 47.96 19.69 -11.64
N GLU A 827 48.63 18.80 -12.38
CA GLU A 827 49.94 19.10 -12.97
C GLU A 827 49.82 20.14 -14.10
N LEU A 828 48.79 20.04 -14.95
CA LEU A 828 48.47 21.06 -15.96
C LEU A 828 48.17 22.42 -15.30
N GLU A 829 47.33 22.44 -14.26
CA GLU A 829 46.96 23.66 -13.54
C GLU A 829 48.19 24.35 -12.92
N ASN A 830 49.10 23.59 -12.30
CA ASN A 830 50.38 24.12 -11.82
C ASN A 830 51.25 24.68 -12.95
N GLN A 831 51.31 24.00 -14.11
CA GLN A 831 52.13 24.44 -15.26
C GLN A 831 51.55 25.70 -15.94
N LEU A 832 50.22 25.81 -16.00
CA LEU A 832 49.53 27.01 -16.49
C LEU A 832 49.71 28.19 -15.52
N GLN A 833 49.54 27.97 -14.21
CA GLN A 833 49.81 29.00 -13.19
C GLN A 833 51.27 29.47 -13.21
N GLU A 834 52.25 28.59 -13.38
CA GLU A 834 53.66 28.99 -13.49
C GLU A 834 53.91 29.82 -14.77
N ALA A 835 53.34 29.42 -15.92
CA ALA A 835 53.45 30.18 -17.16
C ALA A 835 52.74 31.54 -17.11
N GLU A 836 51.56 31.62 -16.47
CA GLU A 836 50.84 32.87 -16.24
C GLU A 836 51.61 33.80 -15.29
N GLN A 837 52.14 33.25 -14.19
CA GLN A 837 52.94 34.00 -13.23
C GLN A 837 54.23 34.55 -13.85
N ASP A 838 54.91 33.76 -14.69
CA ASP A 838 56.10 34.18 -15.43
C ASP A 838 55.75 35.29 -16.43
N PHE A 839 54.68 35.14 -17.23
CA PHE A 839 54.18 36.17 -18.15
C PHE A 839 53.81 37.49 -17.45
N VAL A 840 53.05 37.41 -16.35
CA VAL A 840 52.69 38.56 -15.50
C VAL A 840 53.95 39.24 -14.93
N SER A 841 54.97 38.46 -14.56
CA SER A 841 56.23 39.01 -14.04
C SER A 841 57.05 39.74 -15.10
N GLU A 842 57.15 39.19 -16.32
CA GLU A 842 57.84 39.86 -17.43
C GLU A 842 57.08 41.11 -17.90
N LEU A 843 55.74 41.06 -17.94
CA LEU A 843 54.90 42.21 -18.26
C LEU A 843 55.07 43.34 -17.23
N ALA A 844 55.11 43.02 -15.93
CA ALA A 844 55.36 43.99 -14.87
C ALA A 844 56.76 44.61 -14.94
N VAL A 845 57.79 43.84 -15.35
CA VAL A 845 59.13 44.38 -15.60
C VAL A 845 59.15 45.35 -16.80
N LEU A 846 58.43 45.04 -17.88
CA LEU A 846 58.27 45.94 -19.04
C LEU A 846 57.48 47.21 -18.72
N ALA A 847 56.45 47.10 -17.87
CA ALA A 847 55.64 48.22 -17.39
C ALA A 847 56.28 49.00 -16.22
N ARG A 848 57.39 48.49 -15.65
CA ARG A 848 58.06 49.00 -14.44
C ARG A 848 57.16 49.07 -13.19
N VAL A 849 56.19 48.16 -13.08
CA VAL A 849 55.31 48.03 -11.91
C VAL A 849 56.03 47.25 -10.79
N PRO A 850 56.11 47.78 -9.55
CA PRO A 850 56.75 47.06 -8.44
C PRO A 850 56.00 45.79 -8.04
N LEU A 851 56.61 44.62 -8.26
CA LEU A 851 56.09 43.34 -7.79
C LEU A 851 56.41 43.13 -6.30
N THR A 852 55.38 43.00 -5.45
CA THR A 852 55.56 42.46 -4.09
C THR A 852 55.84 40.96 -4.18
N VAL A 853 57.12 40.58 -4.06
CA VAL A 853 57.57 39.18 -4.18
C VAL A 853 57.00 38.31 -3.05
N LYS A 854 55.88 37.60 -3.32
CA LYS A 854 55.46 36.45 -2.52
C LYS A 854 56.54 35.36 -2.67
N LYS A 855 57.18 34.97 -1.56
CA LYS A 855 58.30 34.00 -1.57
C LYS A 855 57.86 32.64 -2.12
N LYS A 856 58.49 32.14 -3.20
CA LYS A 856 58.31 30.76 -3.68
C LYS A 856 58.64 29.76 -2.55
N PRO A 857 57.78 28.76 -2.23
CA PRO A 857 58.18 27.64 -1.38
C PRO A 857 59.17 26.75 -2.16
N SER A 858 60.36 26.53 -1.59
CA SER A 858 61.44 25.84 -2.28
C SER A 858 61.15 24.33 -2.44
N LYS A 859 60.80 23.90 -3.65
CA LYS A 859 60.82 22.47 -4.03
C LYS A 859 62.27 21.99 -4.13
N ARG A 860 62.78 21.34 -3.08
CA ARG A 860 64.10 20.69 -3.09
C ARG A 860 63.97 19.23 -3.50
N SER A 861 64.09 18.94 -4.78
CA SER A 861 64.18 17.57 -5.30
C SER A 861 65.60 17.01 -5.15
N LYS A 862 65.71 15.75 -4.71
CA LYS A 862 66.90 14.91 -4.86
C LYS A 862 66.47 13.50 -5.26
N ALA A 863 67.09 12.99 -6.33
CA ALA A 863 67.15 11.58 -6.69
C ALA A 863 68.66 11.24 -6.81
N ALA A 864 69.15 9.99 -6.71
CA ALA A 864 68.51 8.70 -6.53
C ALA A 864 69.49 7.74 -5.81
N GLY A 865 69.09 6.48 -5.58
CA GLY A 865 69.98 5.34 -5.83
C GLY A 865 70.80 4.73 -4.67
N GLU A 866 70.31 3.57 -4.22
CA GLU A 866 71.07 2.36 -3.83
C GLU A 866 71.89 2.28 -2.52
N LYS A 867 71.93 1.04 -1.98
CA LYS A 867 72.52 0.62 -0.69
C LYS A 867 73.87 -0.09 -0.95
N PRO A 868 74.69 -0.31 0.10
CA PRO A 868 74.80 -1.72 0.54
C PRO A 868 75.06 -1.95 2.05
N ASN A 869 74.61 -3.11 2.55
CA ASN A 869 75.18 -3.95 3.64
C ASN A 869 75.35 -3.36 5.08
N SER A 870 75.28 -4.11 6.20
CA SER A 870 74.82 -5.49 6.50
C SER A 870 74.75 -5.70 8.04
N LYS A 871 73.64 -6.28 8.54
CA LYS A 871 73.50 -7.14 9.76
C LYS A 871 74.28 -6.80 11.06
N ARG A 872 73.58 -6.54 12.19
CA ARG A 872 73.27 -7.54 13.27
C ARG A 872 72.66 -6.92 14.56
N LYS A 873 71.82 -7.73 15.23
CA LYS A 873 71.51 -7.80 16.69
C LYS A 873 70.90 -6.59 17.44
N SER A 874 69.62 -6.77 17.80
CA SER A 874 69.03 -6.70 19.16
C SER A 874 69.90 -6.14 20.32
N PHE A 875 69.40 -5.14 21.06
CA PHE A 875 68.67 -5.33 22.35
C PHE A 875 68.25 -3.98 22.99
N GLN A 876 67.17 -4.03 23.77
CA GLN A 876 66.82 -3.23 24.98
C GLN A 876 67.19 -1.74 25.08
N SER A 877 66.16 -0.93 25.35
CA SER A 877 66.26 0.34 26.09
C SER A 877 66.16 0.09 27.61
N PRO A 878 67.05 0.67 28.44
CA PRO A 878 66.84 0.77 29.89
C PRO A 878 66.85 2.21 30.45
N GLU A 879 66.14 2.31 31.57
CA GLU A 879 65.76 3.41 32.46
C GLU A 879 66.83 4.36 33.04
N SER A 880 66.38 5.51 33.54
CA SER A 880 66.47 5.92 34.97
C SER A 880 65.40 6.99 35.25
N ALA A 881 64.40 6.72 36.09
CA ALA A 881 64.34 6.99 37.55
C ALA A 881 64.11 8.49 37.87
N ASP A 882 63.18 8.90 38.76
CA ASP A 882 62.79 8.31 40.06
C ASP A 882 61.30 8.63 40.43
N LYS A 883 60.60 7.68 41.08
CA LYS A 883 59.61 7.82 42.21
C LYS A 883 58.38 8.76 42.08
N ASP A 884 57.23 8.61 42.76
CA ASP A 884 56.55 7.62 43.62
C ASP A 884 55.09 8.16 43.77
N ASP A 885 54.00 7.44 44.08
CA ASP A 885 53.66 6.01 44.20
C ASP A 885 52.10 5.87 44.28
N SER A 886 51.57 4.63 44.35
CA SER A 886 50.25 4.19 44.85
C SER A 886 49.04 4.04 43.90
N HIS A 887 48.86 2.79 43.44
CA HIS A 887 47.64 1.96 43.47
C HIS A 887 46.40 2.39 42.64
N GLU A 888 46.06 1.67 41.55
CA GLU A 888 45.23 0.42 41.50
C GLU A 888 43.70 0.67 41.67
N ASN A 889 42.75 0.02 40.98
CA ASN A 889 42.80 -1.15 40.07
C ASN A 889 41.54 -1.23 39.16
N ILE A 890 41.75 -1.63 37.90
CA ILE A 890 41.04 -2.72 37.16
C ILE A 890 39.58 -2.59 36.63
N GLN A 891 39.43 -2.96 35.34
CA GLN A 891 38.30 -3.54 34.57
C GLN A 891 37.02 -2.73 34.20
N GLU A 892 36.89 -2.49 32.88
CA GLU A 892 35.67 -2.75 32.09
C GLU A 892 35.43 -4.28 31.92
N PRO A 893 34.31 -4.78 31.33
CA PRO A 893 32.95 -4.24 31.12
C PRO A 893 31.93 -5.17 31.86
N PRO A 894 30.94 -5.92 31.29
CA PRO A 894 29.99 -5.69 30.18
C PRO A 894 28.50 -6.02 30.46
N GLY A 895 27.62 -5.57 29.55
CA GLY A 895 26.63 -6.47 28.89
C GLY A 895 25.26 -6.76 29.55
N MET A 896 24.25 -5.97 29.17
CA MET A 896 22.82 -6.30 28.96
C MET A 896 22.01 -7.11 30.01
N THR A 897 20.85 -6.58 30.42
CA THR A 897 19.51 -7.12 30.02
C THR A 897 18.34 -6.29 30.58
N SER A 898 17.13 -6.59 30.11
CA SER A 898 15.84 -5.93 30.37
C SER A 898 15.26 -6.04 31.78
N GLY A 899 14.46 -5.06 32.23
CA GLY A 899 13.38 -5.33 33.19
C GLY A 899 12.83 -4.18 34.05
N LEU A 900 11.53 -3.90 33.87
CA LEU A 900 10.52 -3.54 34.89
C LEU A 900 10.75 -2.42 35.94
N CYS A 901 9.84 -1.44 35.89
CA CYS A 901 9.15 -0.75 37.00
C CYS A 901 9.76 -0.75 38.41
N ARG A 902 10.06 0.45 38.97
CA ARG A 902 9.26 1.01 40.07
C ARG A 902 9.55 2.48 40.45
N ASP A 903 8.50 3.07 41.02
CA ASP A 903 8.41 4.33 41.77
C ASP A 903 9.59 4.67 42.70
N ARG A 904 10.01 5.95 42.70
CA ARG A 904 9.82 6.88 43.84
C ARG A 904 10.54 8.23 43.62
N LEU A 905 9.86 9.31 44.02
CA LEU A 905 10.33 10.51 44.75
C LEU A 905 9.28 11.62 44.50
N GLN A 906 8.25 11.68 45.35
CA GLN A 906 8.18 12.53 46.55
C GLN A 906 7.86 14.01 46.25
N SER A 907 6.61 14.37 46.49
CA SER A 907 6.15 15.72 46.81
C SER A 907 6.75 16.21 48.14
N PRO A 908 6.56 17.50 48.45
CA PRO A 908 5.78 17.80 49.65
C PRO A 908 4.51 18.63 49.40
N TYR A 909 3.54 18.31 50.26
CA TYR A 909 2.33 19.03 50.68
C TYR A 909 2.58 20.54 51.01
N GLU A 910 1.59 21.41 51.23
CA GLU A 910 0.19 21.24 51.63
C GLU A 910 -0.68 22.46 51.25
N GLY A 911 -2.01 22.32 51.25
CA GLY A 911 -2.93 23.45 51.00
C GLY A 911 -4.39 23.01 50.76
N GLU A 912 -5.08 22.55 51.81
CA GLU A 912 -6.41 21.95 51.72
C GLU A 912 -7.55 22.93 51.39
N THR A 913 -8.50 22.49 50.55
CA THR A 913 -9.94 22.60 50.87
C THR A 913 -10.75 21.58 50.05
N GLU A 914 -11.68 20.88 50.71
CA GLU A 914 -12.29 19.62 50.23
C GLU A 914 -13.75 19.83 49.69
N PRO A 915 -14.57 18.81 49.33
CA PRO A 915 -14.86 18.51 47.92
C PRO A 915 -16.36 18.35 47.55
N ARG A 916 -16.66 18.04 46.27
CA ARG A 916 -17.91 17.34 45.89
C ARG A 916 -17.77 16.37 44.69
N LYS A 917 -17.83 15.07 45.03
CA LYS A 917 -18.41 13.88 44.35
C LYS A 917 -19.36 14.16 43.15
N ASN A 918 -19.59 13.33 42.12
CA ASN A 918 -19.17 12.00 41.61
C ASN A 918 -19.60 11.98 40.11
N SER A 919 -19.09 11.19 39.14
CA SER A 919 -19.25 9.73 38.91
C SER A 919 -18.56 9.40 37.57
N LYS A 920 -17.53 8.55 37.50
CA LYS A 920 -17.55 7.08 37.35
C LYS A 920 -18.29 6.51 36.12
N MET A 921 -17.49 5.83 35.31
CA MET A 921 -17.80 4.96 34.16
C MET A 921 -18.84 3.87 34.45
N LEU A 922 -19.56 3.44 33.42
CA LEU A 922 -20.41 2.25 33.44
C LEU A 922 -19.93 1.20 32.41
N LYS A 923 -19.58 0.00 32.91
CA LYS A 923 -19.41 -1.22 32.11
C LYS A 923 -20.68 -2.07 32.19
N LYS A 924 -21.04 -2.71 31.07
CA LYS A 924 -21.79 -3.98 30.93
C LYS A 924 -22.92 -4.31 31.91
N ARG A 925 -24.14 -4.43 31.36
CA ARG A 925 -25.10 -5.55 31.53
C ARG A 925 -26.06 -5.50 30.31
N GLY A 926 -26.62 -6.59 29.79
CA GLY A 926 -26.67 -7.96 30.28
C GLY A 926 -27.98 -8.27 31.00
N ASN A 927 -28.87 -8.99 30.30
CA ASN A 927 -30.20 -9.47 30.70
C ASN A 927 -31.34 -8.41 30.70
N ARG A 928 -32.05 -8.29 29.58
CA ARG A 928 -33.28 -9.07 29.34
C ARG A 928 -33.55 -9.18 27.83
#